data_AF-A0A1Q3EYT8-F1
#
_entry.id   AF-A0A1Q3EYT8-F1
#
_cell.length_a   1.000
_cell.length_b   1.000
_cell.length_c   1.000
_cell.angle_alpha   90.00
_cell.angle_beta   90.00
_cell.angle_gamma   90.00
#
_symmetry.space_group_name_H-M   'P 1'
#
loop_
_entity.id
_entity.type
_entity.pdbx_description
1 polymer ?
#
loop_
_entity_poly.entity_id
_entity_poly.type
_entity_poly.pdbx_seq_one_letter_code
_entity_poly.pdbx_strand_id
1 'polypeptide(L)'
;MDRGQVASLLEELRATQDKATMYRKLVKIRMDVIGTEAGVEMFYSLGGIRLLVALMSKPYEKVLEVVLSILGNTCMRKDCAKQAHEHGILTPLISIISNIPNPAIQCRGCRLLGNLAQFPAITYVIGKDCSNTAYALTSILSETNNTAVLIMAIRAIRQLWNEKAIRSLMISQGCIKKIVGLLLKFARNEAKALECTSEEEPHEDETEKVVIKRMHAPDRTVTREKFKNIVRHMENSHHCDIVGYQVIKSYRWKDSQDFKMPEAKETVELFIGILKCLQMVTTTISAQVAQEVYDENGCGMKCVVFLCSETSQFRALALKIIFNLASNPDAIDKLTACDVITMASDLIMYANLDDSEKRFCTSVICLLAKEACNRGHIRRSGALQALMKLAKQCFEKRELSMILYALYQYRFDNLSFDILLSNGLVSFLVGVLNDIISEKQVNHIKHDDEETMNTSVYSKRRSSSQKASQKKRSDELFNYKGSNYYRQSKMAKLDPYCSAPESPESGYASTSTRNPSSLTSSPARIDDLEEDLEDNDIYSPVCSDAEEEEPQENPEPTTSSSQPEPADEAEDTRTTEFDILAYLYDDNSNTYLTNEMAATDLDCDGGEEEDPPPATAPKGEKRLRNQVSFDDTIDDNEIHDIELEIVSSKAFEKNAMQPILTLLWSISKSHRGLEFVQPDTLATLLKICKLSKKPRSRAYQIIANIIKHVDHFLPLLKQDFVFRLHEFKLPHTAHSRCWSCDEMKSACNELMSLFGNIAETGYGQGEIAHILRTAERTQQLQVSIIVTFVIRDSKLLHKLLFDMKILNTVMNIILNENDEGGEELHDQRLSAAACSGITTLAQNLSICGEEEDTGTPSETLEAKEFDNTLTICDESSAEEKVTFKVTNAAGVVESVRVNKSLLIQGSDVFERMFDGDHFVEAKNNEVHLREAISVDGLRYFFYLIRLQTVNKLTGMAPPPKAIGSSLDALSLSQKYMLPAVERSVQNIIKTLLNDDCVLNVFEWSLKNYNQELLVASTYYFLYADISGAAKCKLFRAANKSPYQKEWRRLMNETILFRVQPNLE
;
A
#
# COMPACT_ATOMS: atom_id res chain seq x y z
N MET A 1 0.28 -9.96 72.14
CA MET A 1 1.16 -9.82 73.33
C MET A 1 1.69 -8.40 73.42
N ASP A 2 2.20 -7.98 74.58
CA ASP A 2 3.01 -6.75 74.69
C ASP A 2 4.49 -7.00 74.32
N ARG A 3 5.27 -5.92 74.16
CA ARG A 3 6.68 -5.98 73.72
C ARG A 3 7.61 -6.66 74.74
N GLY A 4 7.33 -6.57 76.03
CA GLY A 4 8.09 -7.24 77.09
C GLY A 4 7.84 -8.75 77.10
N GLN A 5 6.59 -9.17 76.93
CA GLN A 5 6.21 -10.58 76.78
C GLN A 5 6.91 -11.25 75.59
N VAL A 6 6.95 -10.58 74.42
CA VAL A 6 7.63 -11.11 73.23
C VAL A 6 9.15 -11.15 73.43
N ALA A 7 9.74 -10.16 74.10
CA ALA A 7 11.17 -10.16 74.45
C ALA A 7 11.53 -11.31 75.42
N SER A 8 10.71 -11.55 76.46
CA SER A 8 10.89 -12.69 77.38
C SER A 8 10.88 -14.01 76.62
N LEU A 9 9.87 -14.24 75.77
CA LEU A 9 9.77 -15.46 74.97
C LEU A 9 10.97 -15.68 74.03
N LEU A 10 11.59 -14.61 73.52
CA LEU A 10 12.77 -14.69 72.65
C LEU A 10 14.05 -15.03 73.43
N GLU A 11 14.30 -14.41 74.58
CA GLU A 11 15.45 -14.75 75.43
C GLU A 11 15.30 -16.14 76.06
N GLU A 12 14.09 -16.48 76.50
CA GLU A 12 13.74 -17.84 76.94
C GLU A 12 13.97 -18.89 75.84
N LEU A 13 13.64 -18.58 74.59
CA LEU A 13 13.87 -19.46 73.44
C LEU A 13 15.36 -19.58 73.09
N ARG A 14 16.15 -18.52 73.32
CA ARG A 14 17.62 -18.55 73.18
C ARG A 14 18.28 -19.43 74.25
N ALA A 15 17.80 -19.38 75.49
CA ALA A 15 18.33 -20.15 76.62
C ALA A 15 17.91 -21.63 76.63
N THR A 16 16.76 -21.98 76.03
CA THR A 16 16.19 -23.33 76.08
C THR A 16 16.90 -24.29 75.11
N GLN A 17 17.45 -25.41 75.61
CA GLN A 17 17.90 -26.54 74.77
C GLN A 17 16.89 -27.70 74.68
N ASP A 18 15.87 -27.75 75.55
CA ASP A 18 14.80 -28.76 75.48
C ASP A 18 13.91 -28.57 74.23
N LYS A 19 13.77 -29.64 73.47
CA LYS A 19 12.97 -29.72 72.23
C LYS A 19 11.49 -29.43 72.47
N ALA A 20 10.92 -29.95 73.57
CA ALA A 20 9.50 -29.79 73.87
C ALA A 20 9.15 -28.34 74.28
N THR A 21 10.05 -27.68 75.01
CA THR A 21 9.88 -26.29 75.44
C THR A 21 10.20 -25.30 74.30
N MET A 22 11.19 -25.57 73.45
CA MET A 22 11.38 -24.82 72.19
C MET A 22 10.11 -24.87 71.32
N TYR A 23 9.56 -26.07 71.09
CA TYR A 23 8.32 -26.25 70.32
C TYR A 23 7.15 -25.45 70.90
N ARG A 24 6.87 -25.56 72.21
CA ARG A 24 5.77 -24.83 72.86
C ARG A 24 5.91 -23.32 72.73
N LYS A 25 7.12 -22.76 72.92
CA LYS A 25 7.37 -21.31 72.81
C LYS A 25 7.24 -20.81 71.36
N LEU A 26 7.71 -21.59 70.38
CA LEU A 26 7.55 -21.30 68.95
C LEU A 26 6.08 -21.34 68.51
N VAL A 27 5.29 -22.32 68.96
CA VAL A 27 3.85 -22.36 68.67
C VAL A 27 3.14 -21.13 69.26
N LYS A 28 3.50 -20.73 70.48
CA LYS A 28 2.98 -19.52 71.12
C LYS A 28 3.32 -18.25 70.34
N ILE A 29 4.57 -18.08 69.91
CA ILE A 29 4.98 -16.97 69.02
C ILE A 29 4.15 -16.98 67.73
N ARG A 30 3.99 -18.14 67.07
CA ARG A 30 3.23 -18.25 65.82
C ARG A 30 1.77 -17.79 65.95
N MET A 31 1.12 -18.05 67.09
CA MET A 31 -0.29 -17.70 67.32
C MET A 31 -0.47 -16.30 67.91
N ASP A 32 0.28 -15.97 68.97
CA ASP A 32 0.04 -14.77 69.81
C ASP A 32 0.75 -13.50 69.29
N VAL A 33 1.61 -13.65 68.27
CA VAL A 33 2.50 -12.59 67.75
C VAL A 33 2.46 -12.52 66.21
N ILE A 34 2.65 -13.63 65.50
CA ILE A 34 2.83 -13.65 64.03
C ILE A 34 1.49 -13.53 63.26
N GLY A 35 0.35 -13.47 63.97
CA GLY A 35 -0.97 -13.29 63.38
C GLY A 35 -1.33 -11.86 62.96
N THR A 36 -0.55 -10.84 63.34
CA THR A 36 -0.82 -9.43 62.98
C THR A 36 0.43 -8.71 62.49
N GLU A 37 0.27 -7.71 61.63
CA GLU A 37 1.39 -6.97 61.05
C GLU A 37 2.25 -6.24 62.10
N ALA A 38 1.60 -5.59 63.07
CA ALA A 38 2.29 -4.97 64.21
C ALA A 38 3.02 -5.99 65.10
N GLY A 39 2.49 -7.22 65.22
CA GLY A 39 3.16 -8.31 65.93
C GLY A 39 4.40 -8.84 65.17
N VAL A 40 4.31 -8.94 63.84
CA VAL A 40 5.48 -9.24 62.98
C VAL A 40 6.54 -8.15 63.07
N GLU A 41 6.15 -6.87 63.12
CA GLU A 41 7.08 -5.75 63.29
C GLU A 41 7.76 -5.75 64.66
N MET A 42 6.99 -6.00 65.72
CA MET A 42 7.50 -6.18 67.07
C MET A 42 8.53 -7.33 67.11
N PHE A 43 8.20 -8.47 66.51
CA PHE A 43 9.07 -9.64 66.41
C PHE A 43 10.38 -9.35 65.63
N TYR A 44 10.28 -8.62 64.51
CA TYR A 44 11.41 -8.13 63.73
C TYR A 44 12.31 -7.17 64.54
N SER A 45 11.72 -6.18 65.21
CA SER A 45 12.44 -5.18 66.02
C SER A 45 13.18 -5.77 67.23
N LEU A 46 12.77 -6.95 67.70
CA LEU A 46 13.40 -7.70 68.78
C LEU A 46 14.41 -8.75 68.27
N GLY A 47 14.74 -8.75 66.97
CA GLY A 47 15.71 -9.67 66.37
C GLY A 47 15.21 -11.11 66.23
N GLY A 48 13.89 -11.33 66.27
CA GLY A 48 13.29 -12.67 66.22
C GLY A 48 13.64 -13.47 64.96
N ILE A 49 13.75 -12.80 63.80
CA ILE A 49 14.16 -13.45 62.54
C ILE A 49 15.56 -14.07 62.66
N ARG A 50 16.53 -13.34 63.25
CA ARG A 50 17.90 -13.83 63.49
C ARG A 50 17.91 -15.11 64.33
N LEU A 51 17.10 -15.15 65.39
CA LEU A 51 16.99 -16.31 66.26
C LEU A 51 16.37 -17.51 65.52
N LEU A 52 15.34 -17.29 64.69
CA LEU A 52 14.73 -18.35 63.89
C LEU A 52 15.68 -18.91 62.83
N VAL A 53 16.45 -18.07 62.12
CA VAL A 53 17.45 -18.54 61.15
C VAL A 53 18.52 -19.40 61.83
N ALA A 54 19.00 -18.99 63.01
CA ALA A 54 19.93 -19.82 63.80
C ALA A 54 19.33 -21.15 64.27
N LEU A 55 18.02 -21.22 64.50
CA LEU A 55 17.31 -22.46 64.85
C LEU A 55 17.09 -23.41 63.67
N MET A 56 17.17 -22.94 62.41
CA MET A 56 17.08 -23.81 61.22
C MET A 56 18.24 -24.82 61.15
N SER A 57 19.39 -24.51 61.74
CA SER A 57 20.54 -25.44 61.78
C SER A 57 20.40 -26.57 62.82
N LYS A 58 19.28 -26.68 63.54
CA LYS A 58 19.01 -27.77 64.50
C LYS A 58 18.10 -28.85 63.86
N PRO A 59 18.50 -30.14 63.79
CA PRO A 59 17.77 -31.19 63.08
C PRO A 59 16.57 -31.73 63.89
N TYR A 60 15.59 -30.88 64.17
CA TYR A 60 14.42 -31.21 64.99
C TYR A 60 13.12 -30.93 64.22
N GLU A 61 12.59 -31.92 63.51
CA GLU A 61 11.46 -31.76 62.57
C GLU A 61 10.29 -30.90 63.08
N LYS A 62 9.69 -31.26 64.23
CA LYS A 62 8.56 -30.49 64.80
C LYS A 62 8.91 -29.04 65.15
N VAL A 63 10.17 -28.74 65.44
CA VAL A 63 10.67 -27.36 65.65
C VAL A 63 10.84 -26.67 64.30
N LEU A 64 11.49 -27.33 63.33
CA LEU A 64 11.69 -26.82 61.96
C LEU A 64 10.36 -26.50 61.26
N GLU A 65 9.33 -27.35 61.41
CA GLU A 65 7.98 -27.10 60.90
C GLU A 65 7.42 -25.74 61.36
N VAL A 66 7.59 -25.41 62.65
CA VAL A 66 7.07 -24.15 63.22
C VAL A 66 7.98 -22.97 62.89
N VAL A 67 9.30 -23.16 62.86
CA VAL A 67 10.28 -22.16 62.41
C VAL A 67 10.00 -21.74 60.96
N LEU A 68 9.86 -22.70 60.03
CA LEU A 68 9.50 -22.46 58.62
C LEU A 68 8.07 -21.90 58.48
N SER A 69 7.15 -22.29 59.37
CA SER A 69 5.80 -21.73 59.41
C SER A 69 5.81 -20.24 59.78
N ILE A 70 6.64 -19.83 60.74
CA ILE A 70 6.80 -18.42 61.13
C ILE A 70 7.55 -17.65 60.05
N LEU A 71 8.75 -18.10 59.68
CA LEU A 71 9.58 -17.42 58.67
C LEU A 71 8.84 -17.27 57.34
N GLY A 72 8.11 -18.31 56.90
CA GLY A 72 7.31 -18.24 55.68
C GLY A 72 6.15 -17.24 55.75
N ASN A 73 5.69 -16.84 56.93
CA ASN A 73 4.73 -15.74 57.11
C ASN A 73 5.46 -14.39 57.19
N THR A 74 6.52 -14.26 58.01
CA THR A 74 7.22 -12.99 58.22
C THR A 74 7.94 -12.51 56.96
N CYS A 75 8.57 -13.41 56.20
CA CYS A 75 9.30 -13.09 54.97
C CYS A 75 8.39 -12.80 53.77
N MET A 76 7.08 -12.59 53.99
CA MET A 76 6.23 -11.84 53.05
C MET A 76 6.51 -10.32 53.12
N ARG A 77 6.99 -9.80 54.27
CA ARG A 77 7.50 -8.42 54.37
C ARG A 77 8.95 -8.35 53.89
N LYS A 78 9.24 -7.33 53.06
CA LYS A 78 10.55 -7.07 52.46
C LYS A 78 11.68 -6.98 53.49
N ASP A 79 11.44 -6.31 54.62
CA ASP A 79 12.45 -6.05 55.65
C ASP A 79 12.80 -7.33 56.42
N CYS A 80 11.79 -8.16 56.72
CA CYS A 80 11.97 -9.47 57.32
C CYS A 80 12.70 -10.43 56.37
N ALA A 81 12.40 -10.39 55.07
CA ALA A 81 13.13 -11.16 54.05
C ALA A 81 14.59 -10.69 53.92
N LYS A 82 14.85 -9.38 53.96
CA LYS A 82 16.20 -8.79 53.95
C LYS A 82 17.01 -9.20 55.19
N GLN A 83 16.47 -9.06 56.39
CA GLN A 83 17.14 -9.47 57.63
C GLN A 83 17.38 -11.00 57.69
N ALA A 84 16.47 -11.82 57.13
CA ALA A 84 16.69 -13.25 57.00
C ALA A 84 17.87 -13.56 56.05
N HIS A 85 17.96 -12.85 54.92
CA HIS A 85 19.05 -12.98 53.96
C HIS A 85 20.40 -12.53 54.54
N GLU A 86 20.44 -11.38 55.23
CA GLU A 86 21.61 -10.85 55.96
C GLU A 86 22.11 -11.77 57.08
N HIS A 87 21.28 -12.72 57.53
CA HIS A 87 21.64 -13.75 58.49
C HIS A 87 21.85 -15.14 57.87
N GLY A 88 21.96 -15.22 56.53
CA GLY A 88 22.40 -16.42 55.84
C GLY A 88 21.34 -17.51 55.67
N ILE A 89 20.04 -17.17 55.65
CA ILE A 89 18.94 -18.15 55.60
C ILE A 89 19.00 -19.15 54.43
N LEU A 90 19.62 -18.78 53.30
CA LEU A 90 19.54 -19.56 52.05
C LEU A 90 20.16 -20.96 52.21
N THR A 91 21.38 -21.06 52.71
CA THR A 91 22.11 -22.34 52.84
C THR A 91 21.38 -23.38 53.72
N PRO A 92 20.94 -23.08 54.95
CA PRO A 92 20.15 -24.04 55.75
C PRO A 92 18.76 -24.30 55.12
N LEU A 93 18.13 -23.31 54.46
CA LEU A 93 16.84 -23.52 53.80
C LEU A 93 16.93 -24.53 52.64
N ILE A 94 17.90 -24.36 51.75
CA ILE A 94 18.13 -25.24 50.60
C ILE A 94 18.50 -26.66 51.10
N SER A 95 19.36 -26.75 52.11
CA SER A 95 19.72 -28.03 52.74
C SER A 95 18.50 -28.74 53.35
N ILE A 96 17.61 -28.02 54.05
CA ILE A 96 16.37 -28.60 54.60
C ILE A 96 15.44 -29.11 53.48
N ILE A 97 15.28 -28.33 52.40
CA ILE A 97 14.42 -28.70 51.26
C ILE A 97 14.94 -29.97 50.57
N SER A 98 16.26 -30.07 50.38
CA SER A 98 16.91 -31.18 49.66
C SER A 98 17.10 -32.45 50.50
N ASN A 99 17.26 -32.35 51.82
CA ASN A 99 17.70 -33.48 52.66
C ASN A 99 16.62 -34.02 53.62
N ILE A 100 15.47 -33.36 53.76
CA ILE A 100 14.40 -33.78 54.70
C ILE A 100 13.12 -34.08 53.91
N PRO A 101 12.87 -35.34 53.49
CA PRO A 101 11.70 -35.72 52.67
C PRO A 101 10.37 -35.79 53.46
N ASN A 102 10.20 -34.94 54.48
CA ASN A 102 8.93 -34.76 55.19
C ASN A 102 8.07 -33.73 54.41
N PRO A 103 6.90 -34.09 53.88
CA PRO A 103 6.07 -33.18 53.08
C PRO A 103 5.67 -31.88 53.81
N ALA A 104 5.44 -31.94 55.12
CA ALA A 104 5.10 -30.76 55.90
C ALA A 104 6.29 -29.80 56.06
N ILE A 105 7.52 -30.31 56.02
CA ILE A 105 8.74 -29.50 56.04
C ILE A 105 9.04 -28.97 54.63
N GLN A 106 9.07 -29.83 53.60
CA GLN A 106 9.35 -29.41 52.22
C GLN A 106 8.34 -28.39 51.68
N CYS A 107 7.04 -28.57 51.93
CA CYS A 107 6.01 -27.61 51.54
C CYS A 107 6.26 -26.23 52.17
N ARG A 108 6.56 -26.17 53.48
CA ARG A 108 6.84 -24.89 54.17
C ARG A 108 8.20 -24.29 53.78
N GLY A 109 9.20 -25.12 53.48
CA GLY A 109 10.49 -24.72 52.94
C GLY A 109 10.36 -24.08 51.55
N CYS A 110 9.70 -24.77 50.62
CA CYS A 110 9.43 -24.25 49.27
C CYS A 110 8.56 -22.99 49.32
N ARG A 111 7.57 -22.91 50.22
CA ARG A 111 6.77 -21.69 50.46
C ARG A 111 7.64 -20.51 50.89
N LEU A 112 8.59 -20.74 51.79
CA LEU A 112 9.52 -19.72 52.28
C LEU A 112 10.52 -19.31 51.19
N LEU A 113 11.11 -20.26 50.47
CA LEU A 113 12.00 -19.99 49.33
C LEU A 113 11.27 -19.17 48.25
N GLY A 114 10.04 -19.56 47.91
CA GLY A 114 9.16 -18.84 46.99
C GLY A 114 8.64 -17.50 47.51
N ASN A 115 8.80 -17.18 48.79
CA ASN A 115 8.58 -15.85 49.36
C ASN A 115 9.85 -14.99 49.32
N LEU A 116 11.02 -15.56 49.62
CA LEU A 116 12.31 -14.87 49.45
C LEU A 116 12.59 -14.51 47.98
N ALA A 117 12.27 -15.43 47.04
CA ALA A 117 12.45 -15.25 45.60
C ALA A 117 11.50 -14.22 44.94
N GLN A 118 10.56 -13.63 45.68
CA GLN A 118 9.76 -12.49 45.21
C GLN A 118 10.55 -11.16 45.27
N PHE A 119 11.72 -11.12 45.90
CA PHE A 119 12.56 -9.93 46.03
C PHE A 119 13.81 -10.06 45.13
N PRO A 120 13.91 -9.31 44.01
CA PRO A 120 14.96 -9.51 42.99
C PRO A 120 16.40 -9.52 43.53
N ALA A 121 16.71 -8.73 44.56
CA ALA A 121 18.02 -8.71 45.18
C ALA A 121 18.40 -10.06 45.85
N ILE A 122 17.42 -10.78 46.41
CA ILE A 122 17.64 -12.12 46.99
C ILE A 122 17.66 -13.17 45.88
N THR A 123 16.77 -13.05 44.88
CA THR A 123 16.73 -13.91 43.68
C THR A 123 18.06 -13.90 42.92
N TYR A 124 18.70 -12.75 42.77
CA TYR A 124 20.02 -12.59 42.16
C TYR A 124 21.12 -13.36 42.92
N VAL A 125 21.14 -13.30 44.25
CA VAL A 125 22.11 -14.06 45.07
C VAL A 125 21.82 -15.56 45.02
N ILE A 126 20.55 -15.98 45.01
CA ILE A 126 20.17 -17.38 44.74
C ILE A 126 20.62 -17.82 43.34
N GLY A 127 20.61 -16.91 42.36
CA GLY A 127 21.13 -17.14 41.01
C GLY A 127 22.63 -17.41 40.95
N LYS A 128 23.42 -16.78 41.83
CA LYS A 128 24.88 -16.98 41.90
C LYS A 128 25.24 -18.39 42.36
N ASP A 129 24.66 -18.85 43.46
CA ASP A 129 24.93 -20.17 44.06
C ASP A 129 23.79 -21.17 43.72
N CYS A 130 23.33 -21.15 42.46
CA CYS A 130 22.06 -21.76 42.07
C CYS A 130 22.06 -23.29 42.01
N SER A 131 23.21 -23.96 41.96
CA SER A 131 23.33 -25.41 41.70
C SER A 131 22.44 -26.28 42.59
N ASN A 132 22.57 -26.11 43.91
CA ASN A 132 21.80 -26.87 44.89
C ASN A 132 20.32 -26.46 44.91
N THR A 133 20.01 -25.19 44.57
CA THR A 133 18.63 -24.68 44.55
C THR A 133 17.85 -25.24 43.35
N ALA A 134 18.46 -25.23 42.16
CA ALA A 134 17.88 -25.82 40.96
C ALA A 134 17.69 -27.33 41.13
N TYR A 135 18.72 -28.04 41.62
CA TYR A 135 18.66 -29.48 41.85
C TYR A 135 17.53 -29.85 42.83
N ALA A 136 17.50 -29.24 44.02
CA ALA A 136 16.52 -29.56 45.05
C ALA A 136 15.07 -29.25 44.63
N LEU A 137 14.84 -28.20 43.84
CA LEU A 137 13.51 -27.92 43.29
C LEU A 137 13.14 -28.90 42.16
N THR A 138 14.10 -29.27 41.31
CA THR A 138 13.88 -30.15 40.16
C THR A 138 13.83 -31.64 40.54
N SER A 139 14.39 -32.03 41.69
CA SER A 139 14.27 -33.39 42.25
C SER A 139 12.88 -33.61 42.86
N ILE A 140 12.38 -32.65 43.65
CA ILE A 140 11.04 -32.69 44.27
C ILE A 140 9.92 -32.94 43.26
N LEU A 141 10.01 -32.38 42.04
CA LEU A 141 9.02 -32.63 40.97
C LEU A 141 8.92 -34.10 40.52
N SER A 142 9.93 -34.92 40.81
CA SER A 142 9.94 -36.37 40.53
C SER A 142 9.75 -37.22 41.79
N GLU A 143 10.22 -36.74 42.94
CA GLU A 143 10.32 -37.53 44.18
C GLU A 143 9.05 -37.51 45.04
N THR A 144 8.16 -36.53 44.89
CA THR A 144 6.95 -36.43 45.72
C THR A 144 5.63 -36.52 44.93
N ASN A 145 4.68 -37.27 45.48
CA ASN A 145 3.29 -37.29 45.04
C ASN A 145 2.41 -36.29 45.83
N ASN A 146 2.97 -35.54 46.79
CA ASN A 146 2.18 -34.63 47.63
C ASN A 146 1.84 -33.33 46.89
N THR A 147 0.56 -33.17 46.54
CA THR A 147 -0.06 -31.98 45.93
C THR A 147 0.44 -30.67 46.53
N ALA A 148 0.37 -30.50 47.85
CA ALA A 148 0.75 -29.27 48.53
C ALA A 148 2.27 -28.96 48.44
N VAL A 149 3.14 -29.97 48.46
CA VAL A 149 4.58 -29.78 48.21
C VAL A 149 4.81 -29.34 46.77
N LEU A 150 4.19 -30.02 45.80
CA LEU A 150 4.32 -29.69 44.37
C LEU A 150 3.87 -28.26 44.07
N ILE A 151 2.71 -27.83 44.57
CA ILE A 151 2.19 -26.45 44.40
C ILE A 151 3.20 -25.41 44.93
N MET A 152 3.84 -25.68 46.08
CA MET A 152 4.85 -24.76 46.64
C MET A 152 6.19 -24.80 45.91
N ALA A 153 6.65 -25.98 45.44
CA ALA A 153 7.87 -26.10 44.64
C ALA A 153 7.72 -25.39 43.28
N ILE A 154 6.61 -25.63 42.57
CA ILE A 154 6.27 -24.98 41.30
C ILE A 154 6.11 -23.46 41.49
N ARG A 155 5.53 -23.01 42.61
CA ARG A 155 5.51 -21.59 42.97
C ARG A 155 6.92 -21.01 43.14
N ALA A 156 7.85 -21.72 43.79
CA ALA A 156 9.22 -21.26 43.97
C ALA A 156 9.97 -21.18 42.62
N ILE A 157 9.87 -22.21 41.79
CA ILE A 157 10.42 -22.25 40.42
C ILE A 157 9.94 -21.04 39.62
N ARG A 158 8.63 -20.75 39.61
CA ARG A 158 8.05 -19.60 38.89
C ARG A 158 8.64 -18.25 39.30
N GLN A 159 8.94 -18.05 40.59
CA GLN A 159 9.52 -16.78 41.07
C GLN A 159 11.01 -16.67 40.74
N LEU A 160 11.74 -17.79 40.80
CA LEU A 160 13.16 -17.86 40.44
C LEU A 160 13.39 -17.73 38.93
N TRP A 161 12.41 -18.09 38.09
CA TRP A 161 12.53 -18.15 36.63
C TRP A 161 13.00 -16.85 35.95
N ASN A 162 12.78 -15.69 36.57
CA ASN A 162 13.23 -14.41 36.01
C ASN A 162 14.77 -14.28 35.98
N GLU A 163 15.48 -14.89 36.93
CA GLU A 163 16.94 -14.83 37.01
C GLU A 163 17.59 -15.79 35.99
N LYS A 164 18.53 -15.27 35.19
CA LYS A 164 19.08 -15.97 34.02
C LYS A 164 19.88 -17.21 34.43
N ALA A 165 20.72 -17.11 35.47
CA ALA A 165 21.62 -18.19 35.87
C ALA A 165 20.84 -19.45 36.30
N ILE A 166 19.90 -19.29 37.23
CA ILE A 166 19.08 -20.40 37.72
C ILE A 166 18.08 -20.91 36.67
N ARG A 167 17.55 -20.04 35.80
CA ARG A 167 16.71 -20.44 34.66
C ARG A 167 17.46 -21.37 33.72
N SER A 168 18.65 -20.99 33.26
CA SER A 168 19.47 -21.83 32.36
C SER A 168 19.78 -23.18 32.98
N LEU A 169 20.08 -23.24 34.29
CA LEU A 169 20.34 -24.50 34.97
C LEU A 169 19.08 -25.37 35.11
N MET A 170 17.94 -24.80 35.51
CA MET A 170 16.65 -25.51 35.59
C MET A 170 16.24 -26.10 34.23
N ILE A 171 16.47 -25.36 33.14
CA ILE A 171 16.27 -25.84 31.77
C ILE A 171 17.18 -27.05 31.49
N SER A 172 18.49 -26.96 31.75
CA SER A 172 19.42 -28.09 31.54
C SER A 172 19.12 -29.33 32.41
N GLN A 173 18.38 -29.18 33.51
CA GLN A 173 17.92 -30.26 34.39
C GLN A 173 16.55 -30.86 33.99
N GLY A 174 15.98 -30.45 32.85
CA GLY A 174 14.69 -30.95 32.36
C GLY A 174 13.48 -30.53 33.20
N CYS A 175 13.59 -29.39 33.91
CA CYS A 175 12.55 -28.94 34.85
C CYS A 175 11.21 -28.69 34.16
N ILE A 176 11.20 -28.25 32.89
CA ILE A 176 9.97 -28.01 32.15
C ILE A 176 9.31 -29.35 31.79
N LYS A 177 10.08 -30.32 31.28
CA LYS A 177 9.60 -31.68 31.00
C LYS A 177 9.00 -32.34 32.24
N LYS A 178 9.57 -32.11 33.44
CA LYS A 178 8.99 -32.59 34.71
C LYS A 178 7.68 -31.88 35.07
N ILE A 179 7.57 -30.57 34.91
CA ILE A 179 6.31 -29.81 35.14
C ILE A 179 5.21 -30.28 34.18
N VAL A 180 5.55 -30.54 32.92
CA VAL A 180 4.62 -31.07 31.91
C VAL A 180 4.25 -32.52 32.20
N GLY A 181 5.19 -33.36 32.63
CA GLY A 181 4.93 -34.72 33.08
C GLY A 181 3.96 -34.78 34.28
N LEU A 182 4.06 -33.82 35.21
CA LEU A 182 3.09 -33.68 36.30
C LEU A 182 1.70 -33.27 35.79
N LEU A 183 1.60 -32.36 34.82
CA LEU A 183 0.32 -32.01 34.19
C LEU A 183 -0.32 -33.25 33.55
N LEU A 184 0.44 -33.96 32.72
CA LEU A 184 -0.01 -35.18 32.04
C LEU A 184 -0.41 -36.29 33.01
N LYS A 185 0.33 -36.48 34.11
CA LYS A 185 0.02 -37.47 35.14
C LYS A 185 -1.36 -37.27 35.78
N PHE A 186 -1.76 -36.02 36.01
CA PHE A 186 -3.06 -35.71 36.61
C PHE A 186 -4.16 -35.43 35.57
N ALA A 187 -3.81 -35.18 34.30
CA ALA A 187 -4.75 -34.92 33.21
C ALA A 187 -5.11 -36.17 32.38
N ARG A 188 -4.25 -37.20 32.28
CA ARG A 188 -4.50 -38.36 31.41
C ARG A 188 -5.67 -39.23 31.90
N ASN A 189 -6.39 -39.81 30.95
CA ASN A 189 -7.45 -40.77 31.21
C ASN A 189 -6.89 -42.21 31.28
N GLU A 190 -6.52 -42.64 32.48
CA GLU A 190 -5.86 -43.94 32.73
C GLU A 190 -6.65 -45.16 32.22
N ALA A 191 -7.99 -45.10 32.20
CA ALA A 191 -8.82 -46.19 31.66
C ALA A 191 -8.48 -46.51 30.20
N LYS A 192 -8.25 -45.48 29.38
CA LYS A 192 -7.92 -45.63 27.97
C LYS A 192 -6.44 -45.90 27.69
N ALA A 193 -5.58 -45.71 28.70
CA ALA A 193 -4.15 -46.03 28.58
C ALA A 193 -3.89 -47.54 28.55
N LEU A 194 -4.81 -48.36 29.10
CA LEU A 194 -4.72 -49.83 29.01
C LEU A 194 -5.26 -50.37 27.67
N GLU A 195 -6.34 -49.80 27.13
CA GLU A 195 -6.91 -50.20 25.82
C GLU A 195 -5.87 -50.12 24.68
N CYS A 196 -4.94 -49.17 24.74
CA CYS A 196 -3.82 -49.05 23.80
C CYS A 196 -2.61 -49.97 24.08
N THR A 197 -2.72 -50.93 25.01
CA THR A 197 -1.65 -51.89 25.35
C THR A 197 -2.02 -53.36 25.18
N SER A 198 -3.29 -53.64 24.88
CA SER A 198 -3.76 -54.94 24.39
C SER A 198 -3.71 -54.97 22.85
N GLU A 199 -2.83 -55.78 22.28
CA GLU A 199 -2.93 -56.23 20.87
C GLU A 199 -4.05 -57.28 20.77
N GLU A 200 -5.29 -56.87 21.04
CA GLU A 200 -6.47 -57.64 20.70
C GLU A 200 -7.03 -57.12 19.36
N GLU A 201 -7.29 -58.04 18.43
CA GLU A 201 -7.92 -57.71 17.15
C GLU A 201 -9.29 -57.05 17.41
N PRO A 202 -9.70 -56.03 16.62
CA PRO A 202 -10.94 -55.32 16.88
C PRO A 202 -12.15 -56.25 16.69
N HIS A 203 -12.68 -56.74 17.81
CA HIS A 203 -13.92 -57.51 17.85
C HIS A 203 -15.03 -56.76 17.10
N GLU A 204 -15.70 -57.45 16.17
CA GLU A 204 -16.70 -56.83 15.29
C GLU A 204 -18.03 -56.55 16.01
N ASP A 205 -18.05 -55.53 16.88
CA ASP A 205 -19.29 -54.88 17.27
C ASP A 205 -19.92 -54.18 16.05
N GLU A 206 -21.23 -54.40 15.83
CA GLU A 206 -21.98 -54.08 14.61
C GLU A 206 -22.18 -52.57 14.37
N THR A 207 -21.09 -51.85 14.11
CA THR A 207 -21.07 -50.42 13.82
C THR A 207 -21.50 -50.12 12.39
N GLU A 208 -22.81 -50.27 12.15
CA GLU A 208 -23.62 -49.90 10.96
C GLU A 208 -22.85 -49.03 9.94
N LYS A 209 -22.45 -49.66 8.82
CA LYS A 209 -21.51 -49.10 7.84
C LYS A 209 -22.30 -48.44 6.68
N VAL A 210 -22.11 -47.14 6.48
CA VAL A 210 -22.72 -46.35 5.38
C VAL A 210 -21.74 -46.27 4.20
N VAL A 211 -22.23 -46.53 2.99
CA VAL A 211 -21.44 -46.43 1.75
C VAL A 211 -21.61 -45.04 1.14
N ILE A 212 -20.53 -44.26 1.07
CA ILE A 212 -20.50 -43.02 0.29
C ILE A 212 -20.11 -43.37 -1.15
N LYS A 213 -21.11 -43.38 -2.04
CA LYS A 213 -20.89 -43.58 -3.49
C LYS A 213 -20.17 -42.40 -4.14
N ARG A 214 -19.33 -42.67 -5.15
CA ARG A 214 -18.52 -41.64 -5.85
C ARG A 214 -18.45 -41.94 -7.35
N MET A 215 -18.73 -40.97 -8.22
CA MET A 215 -18.76 -41.21 -9.68
C MET A 215 -17.38 -41.51 -10.31
N HIS A 216 -16.28 -41.07 -9.69
CA HIS A 216 -14.92 -41.17 -10.26
C HIS A 216 -13.88 -41.69 -9.26
N ALA A 217 -14.32 -42.46 -8.25
CA ALA A 217 -13.46 -43.09 -7.24
C ALA A 217 -14.21 -44.30 -6.65
N PRO A 218 -13.52 -45.30 -6.08
CA PRO A 218 -14.18 -46.43 -5.43
C PRO A 218 -15.08 -45.98 -4.26
N ASP A 219 -16.21 -46.66 -4.11
CA ASP A 219 -17.19 -46.45 -3.06
C ASP A 219 -16.55 -46.60 -1.67
N ARG A 220 -16.81 -45.63 -0.78
CA ARG A 220 -16.15 -45.55 0.52
C ARG A 220 -17.09 -45.92 1.66
N THR A 221 -16.87 -47.07 2.29
CA THR A 221 -17.49 -47.41 3.57
C THR A 221 -17.01 -46.50 4.71
N VAL A 222 -17.94 -46.04 5.54
CA VAL A 222 -17.66 -45.26 6.75
C VAL A 222 -18.74 -45.59 7.79
N THR A 223 -18.40 -45.65 9.08
CA THR A 223 -19.41 -45.90 10.13
C THR A 223 -20.49 -44.82 10.12
N ARG A 224 -21.74 -45.17 10.48
CA ARG A 224 -22.88 -44.23 10.51
C ARG A 224 -22.62 -42.98 11.34
N GLU A 225 -21.77 -43.07 12.35
CA GLU A 225 -21.31 -41.90 13.13
C GLU A 225 -20.33 -41.01 12.35
N LYS A 226 -19.33 -41.57 11.65
CA LYS A 226 -18.47 -40.81 10.74
C LYS A 226 -19.29 -40.17 9.61
N PHE A 227 -20.31 -40.85 9.09
CA PHE A 227 -21.23 -40.28 8.10
C PHE A 227 -22.08 -39.13 8.68
N LYS A 228 -22.73 -39.31 9.84
CA LYS A 228 -23.46 -38.23 10.54
C LYS A 228 -22.57 -37.03 10.85
N ASN A 229 -21.27 -37.23 11.10
CA ASN A 229 -20.33 -36.14 11.31
C ASN A 229 -19.89 -35.43 10.01
N ILE A 230 -19.83 -36.14 8.88
CA ILE A 230 -19.65 -35.52 7.54
C ILE A 230 -20.89 -34.67 7.19
N VAL A 231 -22.09 -35.22 7.37
CA VAL A 231 -23.37 -34.51 7.13
C VAL A 231 -23.45 -33.23 7.97
N ARG A 232 -23.20 -33.31 9.28
CA ARG A 232 -23.15 -32.12 10.15
C ARG A 232 -22.07 -31.12 9.77
N HIS A 233 -20.94 -31.56 9.21
CA HIS A 233 -19.92 -30.64 8.73
C HIS A 233 -20.42 -29.87 7.50
N MET A 234 -21.13 -30.53 6.57
CA MET A 234 -21.77 -29.89 5.41
C MET A 234 -22.90 -28.94 5.83
N GLU A 235 -23.77 -29.37 6.76
CA GLU A 235 -24.89 -28.58 7.30
C GLU A 235 -24.43 -27.27 7.94
N ASN A 236 -23.28 -27.28 8.64
CA ASN A 236 -22.75 -26.09 9.31
C ASN A 236 -21.78 -25.27 8.42
N SER A 237 -21.21 -25.84 7.35
CA SER A 237 -20.26 -25.15 6.47
C SER A 237 -20.93 -24.60 5.20
N HIS A 238 -21.88 -23.67 5.35
CA HIS A 238 -22.56 -22.96 4.26
C HIS A 238 -21.64 -22.12 3.31
N HIS A 239 -20.31 -22.26 3.38
CA HIS A 239 -19.31 -21.39 2.74
C HIS A 239 -18.03 -22.16 2.31
N CYS A 240 -18.12 -23.45 1.93
CA CYS A 240 -16.93 -24.30 1.69
C CYS A 240 -17.06 -25.26 0.49
N ASP A 241 -16.91 -24.74 -0.72
CA ASP A 241 -16.98 -25.54 -1.97
C ASP A 241 -15.75 -26.45 -2.23
N ILE A 242 -14.69 -26.34 -1.42
CA ILE A 242 -13.42 -27.06 -1.63
C ILE A 242 -13.27 -28.21 -0.62
N VAL A 243 -13.88 -29.36 -0.92
CA VAL A 243 -13.75 -30.61 -0.15
C VAL A 243 -12.38 -31.26 -0.41
N GLY A 244 -11.32 -30.67 0.14
CA GLY A 244 -9.97 -31.24 0.09
C GLY A 244 -9.87 -32.55 0.89
N TYR A 245 -9.04 -33.48 0.43
CA TYR A 245 -8.88 -34.86 0.98
C TYR A 245 -8.63 -34.93 2.51
N GLN A 246 -8.11 -33.85 3.11
CA GLN A 246 -7.80 -33.73 4.53
C GLN A 246 -9.00 -33.44 5.45
N VAL A 247 -10.21 -33.21 4.94
CA VAL A 247 -11.43 -32.93 5.75
C VAL A 247 -11.81 -34.10 6.69
N ILE A 248 -11.15 -35.27 6.57
CA ILE A 248 -11.45 -36.48 7.33
C ILE A 248 -10.31 -36.85 8.31
N LYS A 249 -9.79 -35.88 9.07
CA LYS A 249 -9.25 -36.13 10.42
C LYS A 249 -10.44 -36.19 11.38
N SER A 250 -10.70 -37.32 12.03
CA SER A 250 -11.76 -37.45 13.05
C SER A 250 -11.43 -36.78 14.40
N TYR A 251 -10.52 -35.80 14.41
CA TYR A 251 -9.91 -35.24 15.61
C TYR A 251 -10.54 -33.90 15.98
N ARG A 252 -11.68 -33.94 16.69
CA ARG A 252 -12.11 -32.78 17.47
C ARG A 252 -11.21 -32.68 18.69
N TRP A 253 -10.38 -31.63 18.74
CA TRP A 253 -9.56 -31.32 19.91
C TRP A 253 -10.39 -31.10 21.20
N LYS A 254 -11.67 -30.72 21.05
CA LYS A 254 -12.66 -30.63 22.14
C LYS A 254 -13.07 -31.99 22.72
N ASP A 255 -13.02 -33.05 21.91
CA ASP A 255 -13.55 -34.39 22.23
C ASP A 255 -12.41 -35.42 22.46
N SER A 256 -11.18 -34.95 22.78
CA SER A 256 -10.03 -35.82 23.07
C SER A 256 -10.27 -36.61 24.36
N GLN A 257 -10.56 -37.90 24.21
CA GLN A 257 -10.80 -38.86 25.30
C GLN A 257 -9.53 -39.24 26.07
N ASP A 258 -8.36 -38.77 25.59
CA ASP A 258 -7.04 -38.99 26.17
C ASP A 258 -6.84 -38.24 27.49
N PHE A 259 -7.62 -37.17 27.70
CA PHE A 259 -7.53 -36.26 28.83
C PHE A 259 -8.87 -36.12 29.57
N LYS A 260 -8.79 -35.83 30.88
CA LYS A 260 -9.92 -35.55 31.78
C LYS A 260 -9.69 -34.25 32.55
N MET A 261 -10.77 -33.58 32.91
CA MET A 261 -10.72 -32.36 33.72
C MET A 261 -10.52 -32.72 35.20
N PRO A 262 -9.67 -32.00 35.97
CA PRO A 262 -9.48 -32.28 37.40
C PRO A 262 -10.71 -31.92 38.25
N GLU A 263 -11.27 -32.92 38.93
CA GLU A 263 -12.42 -32.76 39.83
C GLU A 263 -12.01 -32.36 41.26
N ALA A 264 -10.91 -32.92 41.77
CA ALA A 264 -10.48 -32.70 43.15
C ALA A 264 -9.87 -31.31 43.33
N LYS A 265 -10.31 -30.57 44.36
CA LYS A 265 -9.85 -29.19 44.62
C LYS A 265 -8.31 -29.05 44.65
N GLU A 266 -7.60 -30.00 45.24
CA GLU A 266 -6.14 -29.97 45.30
C GLU A 266 -5.47 -30.13 43.93
N THR A 267 -6.06 -30.92 43.02
CA THR A 267 -5.54 -31.07 41.65
C THR A 267 -5.89 -29.86 40.79
N VAL A 268 -7.02 -29.19 41.04
CA VAL A 268 -7.34 -27.87 40.46
C VAL A 268 -6.33 -26.81 40.91
N GLU A 269 -6.01 -26.73 42.20
CA GLU A 269 -4.98 -25.80 42.70
C GLU A 269 -3.57 -26.12 42.13
N LEU A 270 -3.26 -27.40 41.93
CA LEU A 270 -2.05 -27.85 41.23
C LEU A 270 -2.03 -27.43 39.75
N PHE A 271 -3.14 -27.56 39.01
CA PHE A 271 -3.22 -27.08 37.62
C PHE A 271 -3.05 -25.56 37.54
N ILE A 272 -3.68 -24.79 38.44
CA ILE A 272 -3.47 -23.33 38.52
C ILE A 272 -1.99 -23.00 38.83
N GLY A 273 -1.33 -23.80 39.67
CA GLY A 273 0.10 -23.69 39.95
C GLY A 273 0.97 -23.96 38.72
N ILE A 274 0.77 -25.11 38.07
CA ILE A 274 1.48 -25.57 36.86
C ILE A 274 1.30 -24.55 35.73
N LEU A 275 0.07 -24.21 35.36
CA LEU A 275 -0.22 -23.36 34.20
C LEU A 275 0.34 -21.95 34.39
N LYS A 276 0.24 -21.37 35.61
CA LYS A 276 0.89 -20.08 35.91
C LYS A 276 2.42 -20.18 35.88
N CYS A 277 3.01 -21.35 36.14
CA CYS A 277 4.44 -21.57 35.94
C CYS A 277 4.79 -21.68 34.45
N LEU A 278 4.05 -22.48 33.67
CA LEU A 278 4.23 -22.62 32.23
C LEU A 278 4.04 -21.28 31.48
N GLN A 279 3.12 -20.41 31.92
CA GLN A 279 2.98 -19.04 31.43
C GLN A 279 4.26 -18.20 31.62
N MET A 280 4.96 -18.36 32.74
CA MET A 280 6.24 -17.68 32.98
C MET A 280 7.36 -18.32 32.15
N VAL A 281 7.44 -19.65 32.16
CA VAL A 281 8.41 -20.44 31.39
C VAL A 281 8.40 -20.06 29.91
N THR A 282 7.21 -20.06 29.30
CA THR A 282 7.04 -19.80 27.86
C THR A 282 7.28 -18.35 27.44
N THR A 283 7.48 -17.40 28.37
CA THR A 283 8.02 -16.07 28.01
C THR A 283 9.49 -16.14 27.55
N THR A 284 10.17 -17.24 27.84
CA THR A 284 11.55 -17.50 27.40
C THR A 284 11.54 -18.13 26.01
N ILE A 285 11.78 -17.31 24.98
CA ILE A 285 11.93 -17.77 23.58
C ILE A 285 13.19 -18.65 23.48
N SER A 286 13.02 -19.93 23.16
CA SER A 286 14.09 -20.93 23.02
C SER A 286 13.55 -22.26 22.48
N ALA A 287 14.32 -22.93 21.63
CA ALA A 287 14.01 -24.27 21.12
C ALA A 287 13.82 -25.32 22.21
N GLN A 288 14.62 -25.29 23.28
CA GLN A 288 14.48 -26.25 24.37
C GLN A 288 13.19 -26.05 25.15
N VAL A 289 12.75 -24.79 25.35
CA VAL A 289 11.45 -24.48 25.97
C VAL A 289 10.29 -24.99 25.08
N ALA A 290 10.39 -24.83 23.77
CA ALA A 290 9.40 -25.37 22.83
C ALA A 290 9.35 -26.91 22.87
N GLN A 291 10.51 -27.57 22.91
CA GLN A 291 10.62 -29.03 22.94
C GLN A 291 10.10 -29.64 24.25
N GLU A 292 10.50 -29.10 25.41
CA GLU A 292 10.06 -29.62 26.71
C GLU A 292 8.58 -29.36 27.02
N VAL A 293 7.94 -28.36 26.39
CA VAL A 293 6.48 -28.14 26.48
C VAL A 293 5.71 -29.03 25.49
N TYR A 294 6.29 -29.36 24.34
CA TYR A 294 5.70 -30.30 23.38
C TYR A 294 5.65 -31.73 23.95
N ASP A 295 6.75 -32.17 24.60
CA ASP A 295 7.03 -33.56 24.99
C ASP A 295 7.21 -34.50 23.78
N GLU A 296 7.86 -35.66 23.97
CA GLU A 296 8.32 -36.54 22.87
C GLU A 296 7.22 -36.92 21.87
N ASN A 297 6.00 -37.16 22.36
CA ASN A 297 4.84 -37.55 21.56
C ASN A 297 3.84 -36.40 21.28
N GLY A 298 4.24 -35.15 21.53
CA GLY A 298 3.37 -33.97 21.47
C GLY A 298 2.29 -33.93 22.57
N CYS A 299 2.33 -34.85 23.54
CA CYS A 299 1.30 -35.00 24.58
C CYS A 299 1.14 -33.74 25.42
N GLY A 300 2.25 -33.08 25.79
CA GLY A 300 2.23 -31.87 26.61
C GLY A 300 1.43 -30.75 25.93
N MET A 301 1.70 -30.52 24.65
CA MET A 301 0.99 -29.55 23.83
C MET A 301 -0.50 -29.91 23.65
N LYS A 302 -0.81 -31.18 23.33
CA LYS A 302 -2.20 -31.66 23.19
C LYS A 302 -3.00 -31.47 24.47
N CYS A 303 -2.40 -31.69 25.65
CA CYS A 303 -3.03 -31.43 26.93
C CYS A 303 -3.33 -29.94 27.16
N VAL A 304 -2.43 -29.03 26.75
CA VAL A 304 -2.68 -27.59 26.83
C VAL A 304 -3.79 -27.17 25.86
N VAL A 305 -3.85 -27.75 24.66
CA VAL A 305 -4.93 -27.52 23.67
C VAL A 305 -6.28 -28.00 24.20
N PHE A 306 -6.35 -29.19 24.82
CA PHE A 306 -7.56 -29.69 25.50
C PHE A 306 -8.03 -28.73 26.63
N LEU A 307 -7.09 -28.14 27.38
CA LEU A 307 -7.39 -27.17 28.42
C LEU A 307 -7.85 -25.79 27.89
N CYS A 308 -7.84 -25.55 26.58
CA CYS A 308 -8.48 -24.41 25.93
C CYS A 308 -9.98 -24.62 25.63
N SER A 309 -10.56 -25.77 25.99
CA SER A 309 -11.99 -26.08 25.75
C SER A 309 -12.94 -25.12 26.48
N GLU A 310 -14.16 -24.97 25.97
CA GLU A 310 -15.14 -23.99 26.47
C GLU A 310 -15.64 -24.26 27.90
N THR A 311 -15.58 -25.52 28.34
CA THR A 311 -15.91 -25.95 29.70
C THR A 311 -14.72 -25.81 30.67
N SER A 312 -13.54 -25.42 30.20
CA SER A 312 -12.31 -25.34 31.00
C SER A 312 -12.22 -24.03 31.77
N GLN A 313 -12.28 -24.11 33.10
CA GLN A 313 -11.88 -23.02 34.01
C GLN A 313 -10.41 -22.56 33.83
N PHE A 314 -9.62 -23.29 33.03
CA PHE A 314 -8.23 -23.00 32.74
C PHE A 314 -8.01 -22.33 31.37
N ARG A 315 -9.07 -22.11 30.57
CA ARG A 315 -8.98 -21.66 29.16
C ARG A 315 -8.09 -20.43 28.96
N ALA A 316 -8.36 -19.33 29.65
CA ALA A 316 -7.52 -18.12 29.59
C ALA A 316 -6.06 -18.35 30.03
N LEU A 317 -5.78 -19.32 30.94
CA LEU A 317 -4.41 -19.65 31.31
C LEU A 317 -3.69 -20.42 30.19
N ALA A 318 -4.37 -21.41 29.60
CA ALA A 318 -3.87 -22.26 28.53
C ALA A 318 -3.67 -21.48 27.22
N LEU A 319 -4.64 -20.64 26.82
CA LEU A 319 -4.52 -19.76 25.65
C LEU A 319 -3.31 -18.82 25.74
N LYS A 320 -2.98 -18.32 26.95
CA LYS A 320 -1.78 -17.50 27.13
C LYS A 320 -0.47 -18.28 26.94
N ILE A 321 -0.43 -19.56 27.32
CA ILE A 321 0.70 -20.46 27.07
C ILE A 321 0.86 -20.68 25.56
N ILE A 322 -0.24 -21.00 24.86
CA ILE A 322 -0.24 -21.16 23.40
C ILE A 322 0.19 -19.87 22.68
N PHE A 323 -0.30 -18.69 23.11
CA PHE A 323 0.14 -17.39 22.60
C PHE A 323 1.65 -17.15 22.77
N ASN A 324 2.19 -17.43 23.96
CA ASN A 324 3.62 -17.28 24.22
C ASN A 324 4.44 -18.22 23.33
N LEU A 325 3.98 -19.47 23.13
CA LEU A 325 4.62 -20.44 22.25
C LEU A 325 4.51 -20.02 20.77
N ALA A 326 3.37 -19.52 20.30
CA ALA A 326 3.23 -19.00 18.94
C ALA A 326 4.11 -17.77 18.66
N SER A 327 4.61 -17.11 19.71
CA SER A 327 5.60 -16.03 19.63
C SER A 327 7.04 -16.54 19.56
N ASN A 328 7.28 -17.86 19.63
CA ASN A 328 8.58 -18.51 19.55
C ASN A 328 8.68 -19.29 18.20
N PRO A 329 9.58 -18.91 17.27
CA PRO A 329 9.73 -19.60 15.99
C PRO A 329 9.94 -21.10 16.12
N ASP A 330 10.72 -21.54 17.11
CA ASP A 330 11.08 -22.94 17.33
C ASP A 330 9.89 -23.83 17.75
N ALA A 331 8.73 -23.23 18.02
CA ALA A 331 7.49 -23.90 18.40
C ALA A 331 6.47 -24.01 17.26
N ILE A 332 6.65 -23.32 16.13
CA ILE A 332 5.60 -23.20 15.09
C ILE A 332 5.19 -24.57 14.55
N ASP A 333 6.13 -25.40 14.10
CA ASP A 333 5.85 -26.75 13.58
C ASP A 333 5.15 -27.64 14.61
N LYS A 334 5.54 -27.49 15.89
CA LYS A 334 5.04 -28.24 17.05
C LYS A 334 3.61 -27.84 17.41
N LEU A 335 3.24 -26.57 17.18
CA LEU A 335 1.87 -26.06 17.32
C LEU A 335 1.01 -26.53 16.15
N THR A 336 1.52 -26.47 14.92
CA THR A 336 0.84 -27.00 13.73
C THR A 336 0.57 -28.50 13.83
N ALA A 337 1.54 -29.30 14.29
CA ALA A 337 1.40 -30.74 14.50
C ALA A 337 0.33 -31.13 15.55
N CYS A 338 -0.02 -30.20 16.45
CA CYS A 338 -1.05 -30.36 17.47
C CYS A 338 -2.40 -29.71 17.10
N ASP A 339 -2.62 -29.40 15.81
CA ASP A 339 -3.87 -28.82 15.28
C ASP A 339 -4.31 -27.53 16.00
N VAL A 340 -3.37 -26.75 16.54
CA VAL A 340 -3.60 -25.52 17.33
C VAL A 340 -4.43 -24.47 16.57
N ILE A 341 -4.30 -24.41 15.25
CA ILE A 341 -5.07 -23.50 14.39
C ILE A 341 -6.54 -23.89 14.35
N THR A 342 -6.86 -25.19 14.32
CA THR A 342 -8.24 -25.68 14.40
C THR A 342 -8.86 -25.24 15.72
N MET A 343 -8.13 -25.38 16.83
CA MET A 343 -8.57 -24.89 18.14
C MET A 343 -8.80 -23.38 18.19
N ALA A 344 -7.83 -22.58 17.72
CA ALA A 344 -7.98 -21.13 17.71
C ALA A 344 -9.10 -20.65 16.76
N SER A 345 -9.31 -21.34 15.63
CA SER A 345 -10.39 -21.07 14.68
C SER A 345 -11.75 -21.33 15.31
N ASP A 346 -11.95 -22.54 15.85
CA ASP A 346 -13.21 -22.96 16.47
C ASP A 346 -13.61 -22.04 17.63
N LEU A 347 -12.62 -21.59 18.42
CA LEU A 347 -12.85 -20.67 19.53
C LEU A 347 -13.28 -19.27 19.05
N ILE A 348 -12.65 -18.71 18.02
CA ILE A 348 -13.06 -17.39 17.48
C ILE A 348 -14.45 -17.44 16.84
N MET A 349 -14.80 -18.54 16.17
CA MET A 349 -16.06 -18.62 15.41
C MET A 349 -17.27 -19.01 16.26
N TYR A 350 -17.09 -19.87 17.28
CA TYR A 350 -18.21 -20.52 17.96
C TYR A 350 -18.23 -20.32 19.48
N ALA A 351 -17.10 -20.01 20.12
CA ALA A 351 -17.05 -19.88 21.57
C ALA A 351 -17.35 -18.45 22.04
N ASN A 352 -18.04 -18.32 23.17
CA ASN A 352 -18.08 -17.05 23.89
C ASN A 352 -16.74 -16.81 24.59
N LEU A 353 -15.94 -15.86 24.10
CA LEU A 353 -14.60 -15.52 24.58
C LEU A 353 -14.58 -14.15 25.28
N ASP A 354 -13.83 -14.00 26.37
CA ASP A 354 -13.50 -12.67 26.90
C ASP A 354 -12.51 -11.93 25.98
N ASP A 355 -12.35 -10.61 26.16
CA ASP A 355 -11.54 -9.80 25.24
C ASP A 355 -10.03 -10.11 25.30
N SER A 356 -9.54 -10.71 26.39
CA SER A 356 -8.17 -11.24 26.47
C SER A 356 -8.04 -12.57 25.73
N GLU A 357 -9.05 -13.45 25.82
CA GLU A 357 -9.09 -14.72 25.10
C GLU A 357 -9.23 -14.52 23.58
N LYS A 358 -10.15 -13.63 23.15
CA LYS A 358 -10.27 -13.19 21.74
C LYS A 358 -8.91 -12.74 21.20
N ARG A 359 -8.22 -11.88 21.95
CA ARG A 359 -6.91 -11.33 21.61
C ARG A 359 -5.83 -12.40 21.51
N PHE A 360 -5.79 -13.36 22.43
CA PHE A 360 -4.84 -14.48 22.36
C PHE A 360 -5.10 -15.37 21.15
N CYS A 361 -6.36 -15.78 20.89
CA CYS A 361 -6.71 -16.57 19.71
C CYS A 361 -6.39 -15.84 18.40
N THR A 362 -6.75 -14.55 18.30
CA THR A 362 -6.48 -13.69 17.13
C THR A 362 -4.98 -13.60 16.87
N SER A 363 -4.19 -13.36 17.93
CA SER A 363 -2.73 -13.29 17.85
C SER A 363 -2.11 -14.62 17.44
N VAL A 364 -2.60 -15.75 17.95
CA VAL A 364 -2.12 -17.11 17.59
C VAL A 364 -2.37 -17.39 16.11
N ILE A 365 -3.57 -17.10 15.59
CA ILE A 365 -3.87 -17.21 14.15
C ILE A 365 -2.97 -16.28 13.34
N CYS A 366 -2.78 -15.03 13.78
CA CYS A 366 -1.95 -14.05 13.07
C CYS A 366 -0.47 -14.44 12.98
N LEU A 367 0.09 -15.02 14.05
CA LEU A 367 1.48 -15.47 14.10
C LEU A 367 1.69 -16.76 13.30
N LEU A 368 0.78 -17.73 13.43
CA LEU A 368 0.90 -19.01 12.73
C LEU A 368 0.58 -18.92 11.23
N ALA A 369 -0.14 -17.88 10.77
CA ALA A 369 -0.42 -17.60 9.35
C ALA A 369 0.83 -17.33 8.49
N LYS A 370 2.03 -17.23 9.09
CA LYS A 370 3.31 -17.18 8.36
C LYS A 370 3.55 -18.43 7.50
N GLU A 371 3.09 -19.60 7.93
CA GLU A 371 3.33 -20.86 7.21
C GLU A 371 2.22 -21.19 6.20
N ALA A 372 2.59 -21.76 5.05
CA ALA A 372 1.65 -22.02 3.95
C ALA A 372 0.56 -23.04 4.32
N CYS A 373 0.95 -24.14 4.98
CA CYS A 373 0.01 -25.14 5.51
C CYS A 373 -1.02 -24.50 6.45
N ASN A 374 -0.55 -23.60 7.32
CA ASN A 374 -1.35 -22.91 8.33
C ASN A 374 -2.39 -21.99 7.68
N ARG A 375 -2.03 -21.20 6.66
CA ARG A 375 -2.98 -20.43 5.83
C ARG A 375 -4.05 -21.32 5.21
N GLY A 376 -3.66 -22.49 4.69
CA GLY A 376 -4.58 -23.49 4.15
C GLY A 376 -5.58 -24.04 5.18
N HIS A 377 -5.23 -24.11 6.47
CA HIS A 377 -6.18 -24.45 7.53
C HIS A 377 -7.09 -23.27 7.90
N ILE A 378 -6.55 -22.06 8.05
CA ILE A 378 -7.32 -20.84 8.39
C ILE A 378 -8.38 -20.53 7.31
N ARG A 379 -8.05 -20.73 6.03
CA ARG A 379 -9.01 -20.60 4.92
C ARG A 379 -10.16 -21.61 5.03
N ARG A 380 -9.86 -22.88 5.27
CA ARG A 380 -10.85 -23.97 5.29
C ARG A 380 -11.75 -23.97 6.53
N SER A 381 -11.34 -23.34 7.63
CA SER A 381 -12.18 -23.23 8.82
C SER A 381 -13.26 -22.15 8.71
N GLY A 382 -13.08 -21.14 7.85
CA GLY A 382 -13.90 -19.93 7.86
C GLY A 382 -13.41 -18.84 8.83
N ALA A 383 -12.31 -19.09 9.56
CA ALA A 383 -11.74 -18.13 10.50
C ALA A 383 -11.13 -16.90 9.78
N LEU A 384 -10.84 -16.98 8.49
CA LEU A 384 -10.36 -15.85 7.68
C LEU A 384 -11.42 -14.73 7.58
N GLN A 385 -12.70 -15.10 7.42
CA GLN A 385 -13.85 -14.20 7.44
C GLN A 385 -14.07 -13.60 8.84
N ALA A 386 -13.89 -14.41 9.90
CA ALA A 386 -13.96 -13.92 11.28
C ALA A 386 -12.83 -12.93 11.60
N LEU A 387 -11.60 -13.20 11.13
CA LEU A 387 -10.46 -12.31 11.26
C LEU A 387 -10.72 -10.95 10.59
N MET A 388 -11.33 -10.93 9.41
CA MET A 388 -11.73 -9.66 8.75
C MET A 388 -12.82 -8.89 9.50
N LYS A 389 -13.76 -9.58 10.17
CA LYS A 389 -14.75 -8.92 11.04
C LYS A 389 -14.10 -8.30 12.27
N LEU A 390 -13.18 -9.02 12.92
CA LEU A 390 -12.38 -8.51 14.04
C LEU A 390 -11.48 -7.35 13.62
N ALA A 391 -10.85 -7.41 12.45
CA ALA A 391 -10.01 -6.34 11.89
C ALA A 391 -10.77 -5.00 11.80
N LYS A 392 -12.02 -5.05 11.31
CA LYS A 392 -12.94 -3.90 11.17
C LYS A 392 -13.50 -3.38 12.50
N GLN A 393 -13.31 -4.11 13.60
CA GLN A 393 -13.76 -3.75 14.95
C GLN A 393 -12.60 -3.45 15.90
N CYS A 394 -11.34 -3.56 15.44
CA CYS A 394 -10.16 -3.41 16.28
C CYS A 394 -9.71 -1.95 16.38
N PHE A 395 -9.88 -1.35 17.55
CA PHE A 395 -9.42 0.01 17.85
C PHE A 395 -7.98 0.07 18.42
N GLU A 396 -7.38 -1.04 18.84
CA GLU A 396 -6.02 -1.01 19.39
C GLU A 396 -4.96 -1.21 18.30
N LYS A 397 -4.18 -0.15 18.03
CA LYS A 397 -3.11 -0.10 17.02
C LYS A 397 -2.18 -1.33 17.01
N ARG A 398 -1.87 -1.93 18.16
CA ARG A 398 -0.99 -3.12 18.26
C ARG A 398 -1.63 -4.40 17.75
N GLU A 399 -2.92 -4.62 18.05
CA GLU A 399 -3.64 -5.78 17.57
C GLU A 399 -3.94 -5.63 16.08
N LEU A 400 -4.38 -4.44 15.66
CA LEU A 400 -4.49 -4.07 14.24
C LEU A 400 -3.17 -4.31 13.47
N SER A 401 -2.02 -3.96 14.04
CA SER A 401 -0.70 -4.21 13.41
C SER A 401 -0.37 -5.70 13.26
N MET A 402 -0.81 -6.56 14.18
CA MET A 402 -0.65 -8.02 14.05
C MET A 402 -1.61 -8.61 13.01
N ILE A 403 -2.84 -8.09 12.92
CA ILE A 403 -3.82 -8.52 11.91
C ILE A 403 -3.34 -8.11 10.50
N LEU A 404 -2.85 -6.88 10.33
CA LEU A 404 -2.27 -6.40 9.07
C LEU A 404 -1.02 -7.20 8.66
N TYR A 405 -0.16 -7.56 9.62
CA TYR A 405 0.97 -8.48 9.39
C TYR A 405 0.51 -9.85 8.89
N ALA A 406 -0.57 -10.40 9.46
CA ALA A 406 -1.13 -11.68 9.04
C ALA A 406 -1.74 -11.60 7.64
N LEU A 407 -2.53 -10.57 7.35
CA LEU A 407 -3.13 -10.33 6.02
C LEU A 407 -2.06 -10.21 4.93
N TYR A 408 -0.90 -9.61 5.23
CA TYR A 408 0.24 -9.55 4.33
C TYR A 408 0.89 -10.93 4.03
N GLN A 409 0.76 -11.94 4.91
CA GLN A 409 1.24 -13.30 4.62
C GLN A 409 0.41 -14.01 3.54
N TYR A 410 -0.81 -13.57 3.29
CA TYR A 410 -1.66 -14.08 2.20
C TYR A 410 -1.31 -13.47 0.83
N ARG A 411 -0.25 -12.64 0.71
CA ARG A 411 0.07 -11.90 -0.53
C ARG A 411 0.36 -12.75 -1.79
N PHE A 412 0.48 -14.08 -1.61
CA PHE A 412 0.74 -15.10 -2.63
C PHE A 412 -0.33 -16.22 -2.68
N ASP A 413 -1.47 -16.06 -1.97
CA ASP A 413 -2.46 -17.13 -1.77
C ASP A 413 -3.81 -16.75 -2.40
N ASN A 414 -3.92 -16.95 -3.72
CA ASN A 414 -5.06 -16.49 -4.54
C ASN A 414 -6.42 -16.94 -3.98
N LEU A 415 -6.55 -18.20 -3.54
CA LEU A 415 -7.78 -18.73 -2.96
C LEU A 415 -8.19 -18.05 -1.64
N SER A 416 -7.25 -17.44 -0.92
CA SER A 416 -7.53 -16.61 0.25
C SER A 416 -7.88 -15.18 -0.13
N PHE A 417 -7.35 -14.64 -1.24
CA PHE A 417 -7.70 -13.29 -1.71
C PHE A 417 -9.19 -13.18 -2.04
N ASP A 418 -9.76 -14.11 -2.80
CA ASP A 418 -11.18 -14.02 -3.22
C ASP A 418 -12.14 -13.98 -2.01
N ILE A 419 -11.81 -14.73 -0.94
CA ILE A 419 -12.53 -14.71 0.34
C ILE A 419 -12.33 -13.38 1.08
N LEU A 420 -11.10 -12.87 1.16
CA LEU A 420 -10.79 -11.60 1.83
C LEU A 420 -11.46 -10.41 1.13
N LEU A 421 -11.45 -10.38 -0.20
CA LEU A 421 -12.11 -9.40 -1.06
C LEU A 421 -13.64 -9.45 -0.90
N SER A 422 -14.23 -10.64 -0.95
CA SER A 422 -15.66 -10.84 -0.63
C SER A 422 -16.04 -10.38 0.79
N ASN A 423 -15.07 -10.24 1.70
CA ASN A 423 -15.26 -9.68 3.06
C ASN A 423 -14.83 -8.20 3.18
N GLY A 424 -14.59 -7.53 2.05
CA GLY A 424 -14.23 -6.12 1.91
C GLY A 424 -12.83 -5.80 2.45
N LEU A 425 -11.81 -6.44 1.89
CA LEU A 425 -10.40 -6.17 2.21
C LEU A 425 -9.94 -4.81 1.66
N VAL A 426 -10.31 -4.44 0.43
CA VAL A 426 -9.80 -3.20 -0.19
C VAL A 426 -10.29 -1.98 0.60
N SER A 427 -11.59 -1.92 0.90
CA SER A 427 -12.19 -0.81 1.66
C SER A 427 -11.63 -0.70 3.08
N PHE A 428 -11.32 -1.83 3.74
CA PHE A 428 -10.64 -1.84 5.04
C PHE A 428 -9.22 -1.26 4.96
N LEU A 429 -8.40 -1.74 4.02
CA LEU A 429 -7.02 -1.26 3.84
C LEU A 429 -6.98 0.22 3.41
N VAL A 430 -7.94 0.66 2.58
CA VAL A 430 -8.12 2.07 2.19
C VAL A 430 -8.54 2.94 3.37
N GLY A 431 -9.39 2.44 4.27
CA GLY A 431 -9.73 3.11 5.54
C GLY A 431 -8.49 3.37 6.39
N VAL A 432 -7.72 2.32 6.70
CA VAL A 432 -6.48 2.43 7.47
C VAL A 432 -5.45 3.36 6.80
N LEU A 433 -5.38 3.37 5.45
CA LEU A 433 -4.56 4.34 4.74
C LEU A 433 -5.07 5.78 4.93
N ASN A 434 -6.38 6.04 4.83
CA ASN A 434 -6.94 7.38 5.04
C ASN A 434 -6.65 7.93 6.44
N ASP A 435 -6.72 7.09 7.48
CA ASP A 435 -6.36 7.47 8.85
C ASP A 435 -4.90 7.92 8.92
N ILE A 436 -3.97 7.10 8.39
CA ILE A 436 -2.51 7.42 8.34
C ILE A 436 -2.24 8.69 7.52
N ILE A 437 -3.01 8.94 6.46
CA ILE A 437 -2.86 10.11 5.59
C ILE A 437 -3.44 11.38 6.25
N SER A 438 -4.42 11.25 7.14
CA SER A 438 -5.06 12.41 7.80
C SER A 438 -4.06 13.24 8.62
N GLU A 439 -3.03 12.59 9.17
CA GLU A 439 -1.96 13.20 9.96
C GLU A 439 -0.73 13.64 9.13
N LYS A 440 -0.57 13.16 7.89
CA LYS A 440 0.61 13.48 7.05
C LYS A 440 0.52 14.87 6.40
N GLN A 441 1.54 15.69 6.61
CA GLN A 441 1.75 16.95 5.90
C GLN A 441 2.37 16.72 4.51
N VAL A 442 2.25 17.72 3.62
CA VAL A 442 2.86 17.70 2.27
C VAL A 442 4.38 17.74 2.39
N ASN A 443 5.09 16.74 1.83
CA ASN A 443 6.54 16.65 1.90
C ASN A 443 7.13 16.50 0.49
N HIS A 444 7.46 17.63 -0.16
CA HIS A 444 7.83 17.72 -1.57
C HIS A 444 9.27 18.21 -1.76
N ILE A 445 9.90 17.75 -2.84
CA ILE A 445 11.26 18.11 -3.24
C ILE A 445 11.23 19.38 -4.11
N LYS A 446 12.12 20.34 -3.84
CA LYS A 446 12.33 21.55 -4.66
C LYS A 446 13.36 21.28 -5.74
N HIS A 447 13.32 22.03 -6.84
CA HIS A 447 14.35 21.91 -7.89
C HIS A 447 15.76 22.33 -7.44
N ASP A 448 15.88 23.03 -6.31
CA ASP A 448 17.14 23.52 -5.76
C ASP A 448 17.81 22.51 -4.78
N ASP A 449 17.17 21.37 -4.48
CA ASP A 449 17.70 20.35 -3.57
C ASP A 449 18.73 19.45 -4.30
N GLU A 450 20.03 19.60 -3.97
CA GLU A 450 21.16 19.09 -4.78
C GLU A 450 21.15 17.57 -5.05
N GLU A 451 20.62 16.75 -4.14
CA GLU A 451 20.53 15.29 -4.28
C GLU A 451 19.73 14.86 -5.54
N THR A 452 18.84 15.72 -6.03
CA THR A 452 17.91 15.42 -7.14
C THR A 452 18.60 15.36 -8.51
N MET A 453 19.83 15.87 -8.67
CA MET A 453 20.49 15.92 -9.99
C MET A 453 20.87 14.54 -10.55
N ASN A 454 21.13 13.55 -9.70
CA ASN A 454 21.74 12.28 -10.11
C ASN A 454 20.76 11.18 -10.59
N THR A 455 19.46 11.31 -10.33
CA THR A 455 18.48 10.23 -10.55
C THR A 455 17.60 10.40 -11.80
N SER A 456 17.74 11.49 -12.57
CA SER A 456 16.91 11.74 -13.74
C SER A 456 17.52 11.23 -15.06
N VAL A 457 16.89 10.22 -15.67
CA VAL A 457 17.18 9.80 -17.06
C VAL A 457 16.75 10.89 -18.07
N TYR A 458 15.76 11.72 -17.72
CA TYR A 458 15.18 12.73 -18.61
C TYR A 458 15.96 14.06 -18.67
N SER A 459 16.73 14.41 -17.65
CA SER A 459 17.59 15.62 -17.65
C SER A 459 18.59 15.63 -18.83
N LYS A 460 19.00 14.45 -19.29
CA LYS A 460 19.86 14.27 -20.47
C LYS A 460 19.23 14.74 -21.79
N ARG A 461 17.89 14.70 -21.95
CA ARG A 461 17.20 15.15 -23.20
C ARG A 461 17.05 16.67 -23.31
N ARG A 462 16.90 17.41 -22.20
CA ARG A 462 16.91 18.88 -22.23
C ARG A 462 18.33 19.44 -22.35
N SER A 463 19.29 18.84 -21.64
CA SER A 463 20.70 19.25 -21.71
C SER A 463 21.39 18.91 -23.04
N SER A 464 20.94 17.88 -23.78
CA SER A 464 21.41 17.63 -25.15
C SER A 464 20.94 18.67 -26.16
N SER A 465 19.79 19.31 -25.93
CA SER A 465 19.32 20.44 -26.75
C SER A 465 20.15 21.69 -26.47
N GLN A 466 20.25 22.12 -25.21
CA GLN A 466 20.95 23.36 -24.84
C GLN A 466 22.48 23.32 -25.01
N LYS A 467 23.10 22.15 -25.17
CA LYS A 467 24.54 22.03 -25.47
C LYS A 467 24.87 21.98 -26.98
N ALA A 468 23.87 21.89 -27.85
CA ALA A 468 24.07 21.99 -29.30
C ALA A 468 24.24 23.46 -29.78
N SER A 469 23.57 24.41 -29.12
CA SER A 469 23.52 25.82 -29.55
C SER A 469 24.77 26.66 -29.22
N GLN A 470 25.65 26.21 -28.30
CA GLN A 470 26.82 26.98 -27.85
C GLN A 470 28.16 26.60 -28.50
N LYS A 471 28.21 25.67 -29.46
CA LYS A 471 29.46 25.32 -30.17
C LYS A 471 29.31 25.17 -31.70
N LYS A 472 28.99 26.29 -32.36
CA LYS A 472 29.49 26.66 -33.71
C LYS A 472 29.07 28.09 -34.07
N ARG A 473 29.84 29.09 -33.63
CA ARG A 473 29.71 30.49 -34.10
C ARG A 473 31.06 31.23 -34.14
N SER A 474 32.04 30.61 -34.80
CA SER A 474 33.15 31.33 -35.44
C SER A 474 33.33 30.76 -36.85
N ASP A 475 33.70 31.66 -37.76
CA ASP A 475 34.26 31.42 -39.09
C ASP A 475 33.33 30.96 -40.24
N GLU A 476 33.74 31.39 -41.44
CA GLU A 476 33.25 31.05 -42.79
C GLU A 476 31.86 31.56 -43.23
N LEU A 477 31.82 32.88 -43.49
CA LEU A 477 31.05 33.49 -44.57
C LEU A 477 31.45 32.93 -45.96
N PHE A 478 30.62 33.19 -46.98
CA PHE A 478 30.80 32.90 -48.42
C PHE A 478 30.70 31.43 -48.89
N ASN A 479 29.49 31.04 -49.34
CA ASN A 479 29.16 31.13 -50.78
C ASN A 479 27.67 30.87 -51.09
N TYR A 480 27.24 31.24 -52.31
CA TYR A 480 25.84 31.30 -52.73
C TYR A 480 25.63 30.57 -54.07
N LYS A 481 24.77 29.54 -54.11
CA LYS A 481 24.02 28.95 -55.26
C LYS A 481 23.64 27.48 -54.99
N GLY A 482 22.54 27.00 -55.59
CA GLY A 482 22.33 25.56 -55.82
C GLY A 482 20.89 25.06 -55.61
N SER A 483 20.16 24.84 -56.70
CA SER A 483 18.77 24.36 -56.71
C SER A 483 18.66 22.83 -56.50
N ASN A 484 17.53 22.43 -55.89
CA ASN A 484 16.80 21.15 -56.05
C ASN A 484 17.38 19.80 -55.56
N TYR A 485 16.45 19.03 -54.99
CA TYR A 485 16.29 17.56 -54.97
C TYR A 485 17.43 16.69 -55.54
N TYR A 486 18.02 15.83 -54.69
CA TYR A 486 17.86 14.36 -54.77
C TYR A 486 18.39 13.69 -53.48
N ARG A 487 17.78 12.58 -53.03
CA ARG A 487 18.24 11.83 -51.83
C ARG A 487 18.26 10.31 -52.05
N GLN A 488 19.29 9.84 -52.75
CA GLN A 488 19.66 8.42 -52.88
C GLN A 488 21.21 8.34 -52.80
N SER A 489 21.80 7.73 -51.77
CA SER A 489 21.92 6.29 -51.45
C SER A 489 23.12 5.60 -52.11
N LYS A 490 24.02 5.05 -51.29
CA LYS A 490 24.94 3.93 -51.63
C LYS A 490 25.01 3.04 -50.39
N MET A 491 24.78 1.72 -50.39
CA MET A 491 24.98 0.60 -51.33
C MET A 491 26.42 0.08 -51.50
N ALA A 492 26.61 -1.14 -51.00
CA ALA A 492 27.44 -2.25 -51.48
C ALA A 492 27.04 -3.49 -50.64
N LYS A 493 26.96 -4.75 -51.09
CA LYS A 493 27.00 -5.47 -52.40
C LYS A 493 26.29 -6.84 -52.14
N LEU A 494 25.86 -7.67 -53.10
CA LEU A 494 25.95 -7.72 -54.57
C LEU A 494 24.69 -8.46 -55.13
N ASP A 495 24.69 -8.81 -56.42
CA ASP A 495 23.71 -9.64 -57.15
C ASP A 495 24.52 -10.61 -58.06
N PRO A 496 24.10 -11.86 -58.38
CA PRO A 496 23.18 -12.08 -59.51
C PRO A 496 22.21 -13.29 -59.38
N TYR A 497 20.94 -13.12 -59.76
CA TYR A 497 20.37 -13.79 -60.96
C TYR A 497 18.93 -13.30 -61.26
N CYS A 498 18.65 -13.04 -62.54
CA CYS A 498 17.40 -12.39 -62.98
C CYS A 498 16.25 -13.39 -63.24
N SER A 499 14.99 -12.96 -63.02
CA SER A 499 14.03 -12.65 -64.10
C SER A 499 12.62 -12.28 -63.57
N ALA A 500 12.01 -11.26 -64.17
CA ALA A 500 10.55 -11.05 -64.25
C ALA A 500 10.10 -11.42 -65.70
N PRO A 501 8.81 -11.44 -66.12
CA PRO A 501 7.65 -10.59 -65.74
C PRO A 501 6.51 -11.44 -65.07
N GLU A 502 5.22 -11.07 -64.93
CA GLU A 502 4.37 -10.02 -65.53
C GLU A 502 3.15 -9.69 -64.59
N SER A 503 2.38 -8.63 -64.88
CA SER A 503 1.17 -8.18 -64.13
C SER A 503 -0.14 -8.52 -64.91
N PRO A 504 -1.40 -8.29 -64.45
CA PRO A 504 -1.87 -7.42 -63.33
C PRO A 504 -3.16 -7.85 -62.53
N GLU A 505 -3.68 -6.90 -61.74
CA GLU A 505 -5.10 -6.64 -61.35
C GLU A 505 -5.81 -7.27 -60.13
N SER A 506 -6.65 -6.41 -59.49
CA SER A 506 -7.52 -6.61 -58.30
C SER A 506 -6.81 -6.90 -56.96
N GLY A 507 -7.37 -6.60 -55.77
CA GLY A 507 -8.63 -5.94 -55.40
C GLY A 507 -8.64 -5.52 -53.90
N TYR A 508 -9.67 -4.81 -53.43
CA TYR A 508 -9.69 -4.14 -52.11
C TYR A 508 -10.10 -5.01 -50.90
N ALA A 509 -9.56 -4.63 -49.73
CA ALA A 509 -10.18 -4.57 -48.40
C ALA A 509 -10.31 -5.81 -47.47
N SER A 510 -9.63 -5.65 -46.32
CA SER A 510 -10.17 -5.78 -44.95
C SER A 510 -10.29 -7.13 -44.22
N THR A 511 -9.87 -7.04 -42.95
CA THR A 511 -9.98 -7.99 -41.83
C THR A 511 -11.41 -8.35 -41.43
N SER A 512 -11.63 -9.59 -40.94
CA SER A 512 -12.11 -9.79 -39.55
C SER A 512 -11.93 -11.24 -39.04
N THR A 513 -12.26 -11.45 -37.77
CA THR A 513 -12.19 -12.70 -36.99
C THR A 513 -13.24 -13.75 -37.39
N ARG A 514 -13.07 -15.00 -36.90
CA ARG A 514 -14.13 -16.03 -36.87
C ARG A 514 -14.12 -16.83 -35.57
N ASN A 515 -15.32 -17.08 -35.05
CA ASN A 515 -15.61 -18.09 -34.02
C ASN A 515 -15.76 -19.49 -34.65
N PRO A 516 -15.72 -20.58 -33.86
CA PRO A 516 -16.16 -21.91 -34.29
C PRO A 516 -17.67 -21.94 -34.60
N SER A 517 -18.10 -23.01 -35.28
CA SER A 517 -19.34 -23.09 -36.08
C SER A 517 -20.40 -24.05 -35.55
N SER A 518 -21.66 -23.80 -35.94
CA SER A 518 -22.76 -24.79 -35.93
C SER A 518 -23.48 -24.86 -37.29
N LEU A 519 -24.21 -25.97 -37.49
CA LEU A 519 -25.01 -26.35 -38.67
C LEU A 519 -26.39 -26.83 -38.11
N THR A 520 -27.53 -26.89 -38.81
CA THR A 520 -27.99 -26.78 -40.22
C THR A 520 -29.49 -26.37 -40.16
N SER A 521 -30.24 -25.92 -41.18
CA SER A 521 -30.04 -25.55 -42.60
C SER A 521 -31.31 -24.84 -43.14
N SER A 522 -31.20 -24.11 -44.26
CA SER A 522 -32.34 -23.52 -45.00
C SER A 522 -33.13 -24.57 -45.82
N PRO A 523 -34.27 -24.24 -46.49
CA PRO A 523 -35.06 -22.99 -46.56
C PRO A 523 -36.58 -23.26 -46.23
N ALA A 524 -37.66 -22.54 -46.62
CA ALA A 524 -37.90 -21.39 -47.51
C ALA A 524 -39.28 -20.69 -47.29
N ARG A 525 -39.38 -19.43 -47.74
CA ARG A 525 -40.53 -18.76 -48.45
C ARG A 525 -41.85 -18.35 -47.76
N ILE A 526 -42.26 -17.13 -48.15
CA ILE A 526 -43.62 -16.53 -48.28
C ILE A 526 -44.26 -15.95 -47.01
N ASP A 527 -44.21 -14.61 -46.94
CA ASP A 527 -45.29 -13.60 -46.80
C ASP A 527 -46.50 -13.76 -45.84
N ASP A 528 -46.98 -12.56 -45.43
CA ASP A 528 -48.34 -12.16 -45.00
C ASP A 528 -48.80 -12.21 -43.51
N LEU A 529 -49.15 -10.99 -43.05
CA LEU A 529 -50.30 -10.55 -42.21
C LEU A 529 -50.37 -10.79 -40.68
N GLU A 530 -50.27 -9.65 -39.96
CA GLU A 530 -51.27 -9.04 -39.04
C GLU A 530 -51.80 -9.69 -37.73
N GLU A 531 -52.16 -8.79 -36.79
CA GLU A 531 -53.08 -8.86 -35.63
C GLU A 531 -52.79 -9.79 -34.41
N ASP A 532 -52.26 -9.16 -33.35
CA ASP A 532 -52.89 -8.90 -32.03
C ASP A 532 -53.37 -10.01 -31.04
N LEU A 533 -53.51 -9.54 -29.78
CA LEU A 533 -54.25 -10.06 -28.61
C LEU A 533 -53.59 -11.08 -27.64
N GLU A 534 -53.07 -10.50 -26.54
CA GLU A 534 -53.54 -10.65 -25.14
C GLU A 534 -53.53 -12.00 -24.35
N ASP A 535 -53.03 -11.84 -23.11
CA ASP A 535 -53.58 -12.32 -21.82
C ASP A 535 -53.20 -13.64 -21.09
N ASN A 536 -52.83 -13.41 -19.82
CA ASN A 536 -53.18 -14.13 -18.58
C ASN A 536 -52.53 -15.48 -18.16
N ASP A 537 -51.65 -15.34 -17.15
CA ASP A 537 -51.84 -15.84 -15.76
C ASP A 537 -51.42 -17.25 -15.27
N ILE A 538 -50.51 -17.21 -14.28
CA ILE A 538 -50.64 -17.80 -12.92
C ILE A 538 -50.51 -19.34 -12.74
N TYR A 539 -49.28 -19.74 -12.34
CA TYR A 539 -48.97 -20.48 -11.09
C TYR A 539 -49.12 -22.03 -10.98
N SER A 540 -47.98 -22.71 -10.65
CA SER A 540 -47.72 -23.79 -9.63
C SER A 540 -48.70 -25.01 -9.47
N PRO A 541 -48.36 -26.16 -8.80
CA PRO A 541 -47.19 -26.45 -7.94
C PRO A 541 -46.59 -27.91 -7.92
N VAL A 542 -45.48 -28.09 -7.18
CA VAL A 542 -45.10 -29.20 -6.23
C VAL A 542 -45.12 -30.72 -6.60
N CYS A 543 -44.19 -31.45 -5.96
CA CYS A 543 -43.77 -32.86 -6.09
C CYS A 543 -44.75 -33.97 -5.62
N SER A 544 -44.44 -35.24 -5.96
CA SER A 544 -44.73 -36.47 -5.17
C SER A 544 -43.86 -37.67 -5.63
N ASP A 545 -43.61 -38.64 -4.74
CA ASP A 545 -42.82 -39.88 -4.95
C ASP A 545 -43.68 -41.14 -5.22
N ALA A 546 -43.07 -42.28 -5.63
CA ALA A 546 -43.56 -43.67 -5.44
C ALA A 546 -42.45 -44.72 -5.74
N GLU A 547 -42.64 -45.99 -5.32
CA GLU A 547 -41.60 -47.04 -5.16
C GLU A 547 -41.89 -48.38 -5.92
N GLU A 548 -41.15 -49.45 -5.57
CA GLU A 548 -41.40 -50.93 -5.72
C GLU A 548 -40.55 -51.76 -6.75
N GLU A 549 -40.52 -53.09 -6.56
CA GLU A 549 -39.37 -54.01 -6.86
C GLU A 549 -39.69 -55.27 -7.72
N GLU A 550 -38.69 -55.75 -8.49
CA GLU A 550 -38.43 -57.16 -8.95
C GLU A 550 -39.51 -57.98 -9.72
N PRO A 551 -39.28 -59.21 -10.27
CA PRO A 551 -38.08 -60.10 -10.25
C PRO A 551 -37.59 -60.71 -11.61
N GLN A 552 -36.44 -61.41 -11.55
CA GLN A 552 -35.84 -62.56 -12.32
C GLN A 552 -36.49 -63.05 -13.66
N GLU A 553 -35.78 -63.50 -14.72
CA GLU A 553 -34.94 -64.74 -14.81
C GLU A 553 -34.20 -64.85 -16.20
N ASN A 554 -33.64 -66.02 -16.56
CA ASN A 554 -32.55 -66.23 -17.56
C ASN A 554 -33.01 -67.08 -18.81
N PRO A 555 -32.21 -67.49 -19.86
CA PRO A 555 -30.82 -68.03 -19.78
C PRO A 555 -29.83 -67.81 -20.97
N GLU A 556 -28.65 -68.43 -20.79
CA GLU A 556 -27.41 -68.57 -21.62
C GLU A 556 -27.54 -69.53 -22.86
N PRO A 557 -26.50 -69.86 -23.71
CA PRO A 557 -25.08 -70.12 -23.36
C PRO A 557 -23.92 -69.88 -24.40
N THR A 558 -22.71 -70.30 -23.99
CA THR A 558 -21.53 -70.81 -24.77
C THR A 558 -20.40 -69.89 -25.33
N THR A 559 -19.28 -69.82 -24.58
CA THR A 559 -17.87 -70.27 -24.89
C THR A 559 -17.18 -69.93 -26.24
N SER A 560 -15.83 -69.77 -26.38
CA SER A 560 -14.65 -70.26 -25.62
C SER A 560 -13.38 -69.38 -25.82
N SER A 561 -12.25 -69.72 -25.18
CA SER A 561 -10.99 -68.95 -25.10
C SER A 561 -9.77 -69.60 -25.80
N SER A 562 -8.69 -68.83 -26.05
CA SER A 562 -7.28 -69.31 -26.04
C SER A 562 -6.21 -68.20 -26.20
N GLN A 563 -5.04 -68.43 -25.60
CA GLN A 563 -3.71 -67.78 -25.76
C GLN A 563 -2.70 -68.90 -26.15
N PRO A 564 -1.53 -68.68 -26.80
CA PRO A 564 -0.33 -68.08 -26.15
C PRO A 564 0.70 -67.35 -27.08
N GLU A 565 1.86 -67.02 -26.48
CA GLU A 565 3.13 -66.40 -26.96
C GLU A 565 4.00 -67.34 -27.89
N PRO A 566 5.26 -67.04 -28.38
CA PRO A 566 6.27 -66.06 -27.89
C PRO A 566 7.36 -65.43 -28.83
N ALA A 567 8.20 -64.57 -28.20
CA ALA A 567 9.66 -64.30 -28.38
C ALA A 567 10.26 -63.58 -29.62
N ASP A 568 11.08 -62.54 -29.31
CA ASP A 568 12.40 -62.06 -29.83
C ASP A 568 12.68 -62.05 -31.37
N GLU A 569 13.32 -61.06 -32.01
CA GLU A 569 14.08 -59.83 -31.65
C GLU A 569 14.06 -58.86 -32.89
N ALA A 570 14.59 -57.62 -33.03
CA ALA A 570 15.45 -56.70 -32.26
C ALA A 570 15.31 -55.21 -32.78
N GLU A 571 16.27 -54.34 -32.42
CA GLU A 571 16.63 -53.00 -32.96
C GLU A 571 15.66 -51.78 -32.88
N ASP A 572 16.00 -50.87 -31.96
CA ASP A 572 15.90 -49.40 -31.98
C ASP A 572 14.68 -48.67 -32.59
N THR A 573 13.76 -48.25 -31.70
CA THR A 573 13.32 -46.84 -31.68
C THR A 573 12.90 -46.42 -30.25
N ARG A 574 13.64 -45.49 -29.61
CA ARG A 574 13.32 -45.04 -28.25
C ARG A 574 12.28 -43.91 -28.22
N THR A 575 11.04 -44.25 -27.89
CA THR A 575 10.06 -43.29 -27.35
C THR A 575 10.33 -43.10 -25.85
N THR A 576 10.74 -41.91 -25.43
CA THR A 576 10.89 -41.59 -24.00
C THR A 576 9.56 -41.19 -23.39
N GLU A 577 9.14 -41.92 -22.35
CA GLU A 577 7.99 -41.58 -21.53
C GLU A 577 8.22 -40.26 -20.75
N PHE A 578 7.13 -39.54 -20.46
CA PHE A 578 7.16 -38.27 -19.74
C PHE A 578 6.98 -38.50 -18.23
N ASP A 579 8.08 -38.56 -17.49
CA ASP A 579 8.04 -38.77 -16.03
C ASP A 579 7.58 -37.50 -15.28
N ILE A 580 6.36 -37.57 -14.74
CA ILE A 580 5.71 -36.51 -13.97
C ILE A 580 6.38 -36.27 -12.61
N LEU A 581 7.15 -37.23 -12.07
CA LEU A 581 7.87 -37.06 -10.80
C LEU A 581 9.15 -36.22 -10.95
N ALA A 582 9.78 -36.21 -12.12
CA ALA A 582 10.92 -35.34 -12.40
C ALA A 582 10.53 -33.84 -12.43
N TYR A 583 9.35 -33.53 -12.98
CA TYR A 583 8.87 -32.14 -13.16
C TYR A 583 8.43 -31.45 -11.85
N LEU A 584 8.48 -32.14 -10.70
CA LEU A 584 8.02 -31.62 -9.40
C LEU A 584 9.15 -31.34 -8.39
N TYR A 585 10.42 -31.39 -8.81
CA TYR A 585 11.57 -31.14 -7.93
C TYR A 585 12.51 -29.99 -8.33
N ASP A 586 12.40 -29.42 -9.55
CA ASP A 586 13.32 -28.38 -10.03
C ASP A 586 13.01 -26.95 -9.54
N ASP A 587 11.84 -26.69 -8.97
CA ASP A 587 11.37 -25.34 -8.60
C ASP A 587 11.89 -24.86 -7.22
N ASN A 588 13.04 -25.38 -6.76
CA ASN A 588 13.57 -25.16 -5.40
C ASN A 588 15.07 -24.76 -5.37
N SER A 589 15.60 -24.25 -6.48
CA SER A 589 17.01 -23.85 -6.62
C SER A 589 17.33 -22.47 -6.01
N ASN A 590 17.22 -22.32 -4.68
CA ASN A 590 17.87 -21.22 -3.94
C ASN A 590 17.99 -21.46 -2.42
N THR A 591 18.66 -22.55 -2.03
CA THR A 591 19.21 -22.72 -0.67
C THR A 591 20.64 -23.30 -0.73
N TYR A 592 21.40 -23.11 0.37
CA TYR A 592 22.77 -23.59 0.60
C TYR A 592 23.92 -22.90 -0.14
N LEU A 593 24.49 -21.88 0.52
CA LEU A 593 25.94 -21.76 0.64
C LEU A 593 26.31 -21.66 2.13
N THR A 594 26.44 -22.82 2.77
CA THR A 594 26.96 -22.95 4.14
C THR A 594 28.46 -23.17 4.11
N ASN A 595 29.24 -22.22 4.64
CA ASN A 595 30.67 -22.39 4.86
C ASN A 595 30.96 -22.65 6.35
N GLU A 596 31.02 -23.93 6.73
CA GLU A 596 31.82 -24.36 7.88
C GLU A 596 33.21 -24.78 7.37
N MET A 597 34.27 -24.21 7.95
CA MET A 597 35.57 -24.87 8.04
C MET A 597 36.16 -24.58 9.41
N ALA A 598 36.58 -25.62 10.11
CA ALA A 598 37.21 -25.52 11.41
C ALA A 598 38.73 -25.30 11.29
N ALA A 599 39.32 -24.65 12.30
CA ALA A 599 40.75 -24.65 12.57
C ALA A 599 40.95 -24.69 14.10
N THR A 600 42.02 -25.33 14.56
CA THR A 600 42.27 -25.60 15.98
C THR A 600 43.58 -24.96 16.47
N ASP A 601 43.73 -24.94 17.80
CA ASP A 601 45.01 -24.99 18.56
C ASP A 601 45.91 -23.75 18.79
N LEU A 602 46.18 -23.53 20.09
CA LEU A 602 47.46 -23.20 20.76
C LEU A 602 48.14 -21.80 20.64
N ASP A 603 48.03 -21.04 21.75
CA ASP A 603 49.09 -20.51 22.66
C ASP A 603 50.31 -19.63 22.23
N CYS A 604 50.74 -18.82 23.23
CA CYS A 604 52.06 -18.17 23.50
C CYS A 604 52.44 -16.75 22.96
N ASP A 605 52.83 -15.88 23.91
CA ASP A 605 53.75 -14.70 23.90
C ASP A 605 53.64 -13.57 22.83
N GLY A 606 54.16 -12.34 23.05
CA GLY A 606 54.72 -11.72 24.27
C GLY A 606 55.66 -10.51 24.02
N GLY A 607 55.35 -9.33 24.58
CA GLY A 607 56.18 -8.10 24.58
C GLY A 607 56.31 -7.33 23.24
N GLU A 608 56.94 -6.15 23.13
CA GLU A 608 57.06 -4.97 24.04
C GLU A 608 57.64 -3.76 23.25
N GLU A 609 57.52 -2.50 23.75
CA GLU A 609 58.14 -1.24 23.24
C GLU A 609 57.72 -0.76 21.80
N GLU A 610 57.81 0.51 21.33
CA GLU A 610 58.20 1.83 21.90
C GLU A 610 57.39 2.99 21.21
N ASP A 611 57.58 4.27 21.59
CA ASP A 611 56.76 5.48 21.25
C ASP A 611 57.70 6.68 20.88
N PRO A 612 57.29 7.93 20.54
CA PRO A 612 56.25 8.54 19.67
C PRO A 612 56.94 9.48 18.61
N PRO A 613 56.56 10.76 18.29
CA PRO A 613 55.27 11.51 18.12
C PRO A 613 55.23 12.21 16.70
N PRO A 614 54.64 13.41 16.45
CA PRO A 614 53.45 14.12 16.99
C PRO A 614 52.41 14.56 15.91
N ALA A 615 51.15 14.87 16.30
CA ALA A 615 50.42 16.10 15.90
C ALA A 615 48.99 16.23 16.47
N THR A 616 48.74 17.31 17.21
CA THR A 616 47.47 18.07 17.38
C THR A 616 46.10 17.35 17.29
N ALA A 617 45.51 17.09 18.46
CA ALA A 617 44.05 17.10 18.69
C ALA A 617 43.51 18.58 18.64
N PRO A 618 42.18 18.91 18.76
CA PRO A 618 41.21 18.23 19.65
C PRO A 618 39.69 18.26 19.29
N LYS A 619 38.90 17.65 20.20
CA LYS A 619 37.44 17.78 20.41
C LYS A 619 36.48 17.22 19.33
N GLY A 620 36.13 15.95 19.49
CA GLY A 620 34.83 15.43 19.02
C GLY A 620 33.74 15.62 20.09
N GLU A 621 32.71 16.41 19.81
CA GLU A 621 31.50 16.48 20.64
C GLU A 621 30.45 15.45 20.22
N LYS A 622 29.78 14.84 21.20
CA LYS A 622 28.75 13.82 20.96
C LYS A 622 27.46 14.45 20.41
N ARG A 623 27.27 14.46 19.09
CA ARG A 623 25.92 14.68 18.52
C ARG A 623 25.03 13.46 18.79
N LEU A 624 24.02 13.65 19.63
CA LEU A 624 22.91 12.72 19.84
C LEU A 624 22.17 12.53 18.50
N ARG A 625 22.24 11.33 17.90
CA ARG A 625 21.52 11.00 16.66
C ARG A 625 20.05 10.69 16.93
N ASN A 626 19.31 11.69 17.42
CA ASN A 626 17.89 11.60 17.77
C ASN A 626 17.02 12.45 16.81
N GLN A 627 17.05 12.08 15.54
CA GLN A 627 16.04 12.43 14.54
C GLN A 627 16.11 11.36 13.44
N VAL A 628 15.03 10.59 13.27
CA VAL A 628 14.89 9.61 12.19
C VAL A 628 14.18 10.32 11.04
N SER A 629 14.92 10.57 9.96
CA SER A 629 14.34 10.99 8.68
C SER A 629 13.55 9.82 8.11
N PHE A 630 12.24 9.97 7.99
CA PHE A 630 11.45 9.05 7.17
C PHE A 630 11.84 9.27 5.71
N ASP A 631 12.34 8.22 5.06
CA ASP A 631 12.28 8.15 3.61
C ASP A 631 11.01 7.43 3.15
N ASP A 632 10.52 7.84 1.99
CA ASP A 632 9.22 7.45 1.42
C ASP A 632 9.42 6.98 -0.04
N THR A 633 10.59 6.39 -0.31
CA THR A 633 11.03 5.93 -1.63
C THR A 633 11.80 4.62 -1.53
N ILE A 634 11.83 3.84 -2.61
CA ILE A 634 12.35 2.46 -2.63
C ILE A 634 13.05 2.23 -3.99
N ASP A 635 14.32 1.84 -3.96
CA ASP A 635 15.03 1.14 -5.04
C ASP A 635 14.71 -0.36 -5.05
N ASP A 636 14.96 -1.09 -6.15
CA ASP A 636 14.69 -2.54 -6.20
C ASP A 636 15.53 -3.34 -5.17
N ASN A 637 16.69 -2.81 -4.75
CA ASN A 637 17.46 -3.36 -3.62
C ASN A 637 16.78 -3.08 -2.26
N GLU A 638 16.20 -1.89 -2.06
CA GLU A 638 15.41 -1.58 -0.87
C GLU A 638 14.13 -2.42 -0.78
N ILE A 639 13.60 -2.98 -1.87
CA ILE A 639 12.52 -3.97 -1.79
C ILE A 639 12.98 -5.20 -0.99
N HIS A 640 14.21 -5.67 -1.20
CA HIS A 640 14.75 -6.81 -0.46
C HIS A 640 14.97 -6.46 1.02
N ASP A 641 15.58 -5.30 1.31
CA ASP A 641 15.77 -4.82 2.69
C ASP A 641 14.43 -4.57 3.41
N ILE A 642 13.39 -4.13 2.70
CA ILE A 642 12.05 -3.90 3.25
C ILE A 642 11.29 -5.21 3.42
N GLU A 643 11.43 -6.20 2.53
CA GLU A 643 10.91 -7.56 2.79
C GLU A 643 11.64 -8.25 3.96
N LEU A 644 12.90 -7.87 4.24
CA LEU A 644 13.65 -8.25 5.44
C LEU A 644 13.21 -7.47 6.71
N GLU A 645 12.86 -6.17 6.63
CA GLU A 645 12.30 -5.42 7.76
C GLU A 645 10.86 -5.83 8.11
N ILE A 646 10.04 -6.17 7.11
CA ILE A 646 8.61 -6.53 7.25
C ILE A 646 8.41 -7.90 7.94
N VAL A 647 9.49 -8.63 8.25
CA VAL A 647 9.51 -9.94 8.92
C VAL A 647 8.80 -9.95 10.30
N SER A 648 8.48 -8.80 10.92
CA SER A 648 7.77 -8.74 12.21
C SER A 648 6.59 -7.76 12.29
N SER A 649 5.61 -8.07 13.14
CA SER A 649 4.47 -7.19 13.47
C SER A 649 4.88 -5.83 14.07
N LYS A 650 6.10 -5.73 14.63
CA LYS A 650 6.68 -4.46 15.11
C LYS A 650 7.05 -3.50 13.98
N ALA A 651 7.24 -3.99 12.75
CA ALA A 651 7.40 -3.13 11.58
C ALA A 651 6.08 -2.44 11.23
N PHE A 652 4.96 -3.17 11.25
CA PHE A 652 3.62 -2.62 11.05
C PHE A 652 3.22 -1.57 12.12
N GLU A 653 3.60 -1.77 13.39
CA GLU A 653 3.34 -0.77 14.45
C GLU A 653 4.03 0.59 14.18
N LYS A 654 5.16 0.57 13.45
CA LYS A 654 5.95 1.76 13.06
C LYS A 654 5.56 2.35 11.70
N ASN A 655 5.46 1.52 10.66
CA ASN A 655 5.26 1.93 9.26
C ASN A 655 4.26 1.00 8.55
N ALA A 656 2.97 1.16 8.85
CA ALA A 656 1.91 0.36 8.21
C ALA A 656 1.65 0.73 6.73
N MET A 657 2.06 1.93 6.28
CA MET A 657 1.70 2.44 4.94
C MET A 657 2.33 1.61 3.79
N GLN A 658 3.63 1.36 3.84
CA GLN A 658 4.34 0.66 2.75
C GLN A 658 3.95 -0.83 2.62
N PRO A 659 3.77 -1.61 3.73
CA PRO A 659 3.22 -2.96 3.66
C PRO A 659 1.80 -3.02 3.11
N ILE A 660 0.90 -2.11 3.53
CA ILE A 660 -0.49 -2.07 3.03
C ILE A 660 -0.53 -1.77 1.53
N LEU A 661 0.26 -0.79 1.08
CA LEU A 661 0.36 -0.48 -0.36
C LEU A 661 0.96 -1.64 -1.16
N THR A 662 1.93 -2.37 -0.59
CA THR A 662 2.51 -3.55 -1.25
C THR A 662 1.50 -4.70 -1.38
N LEU A 663 0.66 -4.91 -0.37
CA LEU A 663 -0.45 -5.87 -0.41
C LEU A 663 -1.48 -5.48 -1.48
N LEU A 664 -1.94 -4.22 -1.49
CA LEU A 664 -2.89 -3.70 -2.50
C LEU A 664 -2.33 -3.78 -3.94
N TRP A 665 -1.01 -3.63 -4.12
CA TRP A 665 -0.37 -3.82 -5.42
C TRP A 665 -0.31 -5.29 -5.84
N SER A 666 0.00 -6.21 -4.92
CA SER A 666 -0.03 -7.65 -5.22
C SER A 666 -1.42 -8.08 -5.69
N ILE A 667 -2.46 -7.61 -4.99
CA ILE A 667 -3.85 -7.95 -5.34
C ILE A 667 -4.27 -7.31 -6.66
N SER A 668 -4.00 -6.02 -6.90
CA SER A 668 -4.42 -5.31 -8.14
C SER A 668 -3.70 -5.79 -9.42
N LYS A 669 -2.58 -6.52 -9.29
CA LYS A 669 -1.99 -7.27 -10.40
C LYS A 669 -2.84 -8.50 -10.78
N SER A 670 -3.28 -9.27 -9.79
CA SER A 670 -3.82 -10.62 -9.97
C SER A 670 -5.34 -10.69 -10.08
N HIS A 671 -6.06 -9.76 -9.44
CA HIS A 671 -7.52 -9.82 -9.26
C HIS A 671 -8.21 -8.56 -9.82
N ARG A 672 -9.42 -8.73 -10.40
CA ARG A 672 -10.15 -7.71 -11.20
C ARG A 672 -11.42 -7.19 -10.52
N GLY A 673 -11.38 -7.08 -9.19
CA GLY A 673 -12.55 -6.81 -8.35
C GLY A 673 -12.95 -5.33 -8.40
N LEU A 674 -14.24 -5.07 -8.61
CA LEU A 674 -14.80 -3.70 -8.69
C LEU A 674 -14.65 -2.87 -7.39
N GLU A 675 -14.22 -3.49 -6.28
CA GLU A 675 -13.74 -2.81 -5.07
C GLU A 675 -12.59 -1.82 -5.33
N PHE A 676 -11.72 -2.11 -6.30
CA PHE A 676 -10.62 -1.21 -6.66
C PHE A 676 -11.09 0.06 -7.37
N VAL A 677 -12.26 0.01 -7.99
CA VAL A 677 -12.83 1.09 -8.82
C VAL A 677 -13.73 2.04 -8.01
N GLN A 678 -13.78 1.86 -6.68
CA GLN A 678 -14.59 2.71 -5.81
C GLN A 678 -14.03 4.14 -5.72
N PRO A 679 -14.89 5.19 -5.69
CA PRO A 679 -14.46 6.59 -5.69
C PRO A 679 -13.46 6.95 -4.57
N ASP A 680 -13.60 6.31 -3.41
CA ASP A 680 -12.76 6.55 -2.23
C ASP A 680 -11.40 5.88 -2.37
N THR A 681 -11.33 4.62 -2.84
CA THR A 681 -10.09 3.92 -3.17
C THR A 681 -9.22 4.77 -4.11
N LEU A 682 -9.83 5.28 -5.18
CA LEU A 682 -9.16 6.12 -6.18
C LEU A 682 -8.73 7.49 -5.60
N ALA A 683 -9.58 8.12 -4.77
CA ALA A 683 -9.24 9.37 -4.09
C ALA A 683 -8.06 9.21 -3.12
N THR A 684 -8.06 8.15 -2.30
CA THR A 684 -7.00 7.84 -1.34
C THR A 684 -5.66 7.59 -2.03
N LEU A 685 -5.64 6.76 -3.07
CA LEU A 685 -4.41 6.48 -3.83
C LEU A 685 -3.85 7.73 -4.53
N LEU A 686 -4.72 8.57 -5.12
CA LEU A 686 -4.30 9.86 -5.71
C LEU A 686 -3.78 10.84 -4.65
N LYS A 687 -4.39 10.88 -3.45
CA LYS A 687 -3.94 11.68 -2.31
C LYS A 687 -2.56 11.24 -1.83
N ILE A 688 -2.28 9.93 -1.76
CA ILE A 688 -0.92 9.41 -1.47
C ILE A 688 0.08 9.91 -2.50
N CYS A 689 -0.21 9.76 -3.80
CA CYS A 689 0.68 10.22 -4.87
C CYS A 689 0.99 11.72 -4.74
N LYS A 690 -0.04 12.55 -4.47
CA LYS A 690 0.10 14.01 -4.33
C LYS A 690 0.78 14.48 -3.04
N LEU A 691 0.88 13.64 -2.01
CA LEU A 691 1.59 13.95 -0.75
C LEU A 691 3.03 13.40 -0.70
N SER A 692 3.32 12.36 -1.48
CA SER A 692 4.62 11.66 -1.48
C SER A 692 5.75 12.48 -2.14
N LYS A 693 7.00 12.27 -1.68
CA LYS A 693 8.21 12.88 -2.28
C LYS A 693 8.34 12.54 -3.77
N LYS A 694 8.13 11.26 -4.13
CA LYS A 694 8.19 10.71 -5.51
C LYS A 694 6.79 10.20 -5.92
N PRO A 695 6.01 10.96 -6.71
CA PRO A 695 4.63 10.60 -7.08
C PRO A 695 4.43 9.23 -7.73
N ARG A 696 5.39 8.74 -8.54
CA ARG A 696 5.38 7.40 -9.17
C ARG A 696 5.64 6.23 -8.18
N SER A 697 5.11 6.34 -6.96
CA SER A 697 5.23 5.36 -5.87
C SER A 697 4.34 4.12 -6.06
N ARG A 698 4.29 3.24 -5.05
CA ARG A 698 3.41 2.06 -5.02
C ARG A 698 1.95 2.40 -5.33
N ALA A 699 1.45 3.54 -4.83
CA ALA A 699 0.08 4.01 -5.05
C ALA A 699 -0.20 4.33 -6.53
N TYR A 700 0.75 4.97 -7.21
CA TYR A 700 0.68 5.19 -8.66
C TYR A 700 0.62 3.87 -9.43
N GLN A 701 1.45 2.88 -9.05
CA GLN A 701 1.45 1.57 -9.70
C GLN A 701 0.12 0.81 -9.50
N ILE A 702 -0.54 0.96 -8.34
CA ILE A 702 -1.88 0.41 -8.13
C ILE A 702 -2.88 1.07 -9.09
N ILE A 703 -2.91 2.41 -9.19
CA ILE A 703 -3.82 3.10 -10.13
C ILE A 703 -3.53 2.68 -11.58
N ALA A 704 -2.26 2.57 -11.97
CA ALA A 704 -1.87 2.12 -13.30
C ALA A 704 -2.29 0.67 -13.60
N ASN A 705 -2.28 -0.23 -12.60
CA ASN A 705 -2.86 -1.58 -12.73
C ASN A 705 -4.39 -1.50 -12.90
N ILE A 706 -5.07 -0.73 -12.06
CA ILE A 706 -6.54 -0.57 -12.10
C ILE A 706 -6.99 -0.07 -13.47
N ILE A 707 -6.35 0.98 -14.01
CA ILE A 707 -6.68 1.50 -15.34
C ILE A 707 -6.48 0.45 -16.43
N LYS A 708 -5.42 -0.39 -16.36
CA LYS A 708 -5.06 -1.35 -17.42
C LYS A 708 -6.05 -2.50 -17.63
N HIS A 709 -6.92 -2.79 -16.66
CA HIS A 709 -7.91 -3.87 -16.79
C HIS A 709 -9.17 -3.38 -17.49
N VAL A 710 -9.55 -4.04 -18.58
CA VAL A 710 -10.71 -3.68 -19.42
C VAL A 710 -12.01 -3.65 -18.61
N ASP A 711 -12.18 -4.60 -17.68
CA ASP A 711 -13.36 -4.76 -16.81
C ASP A 711 -13.61 -3.52 -15.91
N HIS A 712 -12.58 -2.69 -15.67
CA HIS A 712 -12.68 -1.44 -14.91
C HIS A 712 -13.01 -0.21 -15.76
N PHE A 713 -12.92 -0.29 -17.10
CA PHE A 713 -13.06 0.86 -17.99
C PHE A 713 -14.45 1.53 -17.88
N LEU A 714 -15.52 0.76 -18.04
CA LEU A 714 -16.90 1.28 -18.00
C LEU A 714 -17.26 1.85 -16.60
N PRO A 715 -16.92 1.20 -15.46
CA PRO A 715 -17.10 1.79 -14.14
C PRO A 715 -16.26 3.05 -13.86
N LEU A 716 -15.06 3.18 -14.44
CA LEU A 716 -14.25 4.42 -14.36
C LEU A 716 -14.81 5.55 -15.25
N LEU A 717 -15.32 5.20 -16.44
CA LEU A 717 -15.88 6.15 -17.42
C LEU A 717 -17.17 6.83 -16.92
N LYS A 718 -17.93 6.15 -16.05
CA LYS A 718 -19.13 6.67 -15.36
C LYS A 718 -18.81 7.46 -14.08
N GLN A 719 -17.55 7.82 -13.85
CA GLN A 719 -17.11 8.54 -12.65
C GLN A 719 -16.28 9.78 -12.99
N ASP A 720 -16.19 10.68 -12.02
CA ASP A 720 -15.31 11.86 -11.99
C ASP A 720 -13.80 11.56 -12.07
N PHE A 721 -13.39 10.30 -12.28
CA PHE A 721 -12.00 9.86 -12.19
C PHE A 721 -11.06 10.64 -13.12
N VAL A 722 -11.43 10.83 -14.39
CA VAL A 722 -10.62 11.58 -15.36
C VAL A 722 -10.54 13.07 -14.99
N PHE A 723 -11.63 13.64 -14.46
CA PHE A 723 -11.63 15.03 -13.97
C PHE A 723 -10.72 15.19 -12.74
N ARG A 724 -10.74 14.22 -11.81
CA ARG A 724 -9.80 14.18 -10.67
C ARG A 724 -8.35 14.02 -11.13
N LEU A 725 -8.06 13.18 -12.14
CA LEU A 725 -6.71 13.11 -12.73
C LEU A 725 -6.27 14.46 -13.32
N HIS A 726 -7.19 15.23 -13.89
CA HIS A 726 -6.90 16.59 -14.36
C HIS A 726 -6.68 17.58 -13.21
N GLU A 727 -7.59 17.65 -12.22
CA GLU A 727 -7.46 18.48 -11.01
C GLU A 727 -6.14 18.23 -10.26
N PHE A 728 -5.69 16.97 -10.23
CA PHE A 728 -4.46 16.59 -9.52
C PHE A 728 -3.17 17.05 -10.23
N LYS A 729 -3.20 17.40 -11.53
CA LYS A 729 -2.07 18.03 -12.26
C LYS A 729 -1.63 19.37 -11.66
N LEU A 730 -2.55 20.10 -11.01
CA LEU A 730 -2.26 21.44 -10.51
C LEU A 730 -1.25 21.37 -9.34
N PRO A 731 -0.19 22.20 -9.34
CA PRO A 731 0.77 22.24 -8.25
C PRO A 731 0.10 22.66 -6.94
N HIS A 732 0.73 22.37 -5.80
CA HIS A 732 0.21 22.86 -4.52
C HIS A 732 0.29 24.40 -4.50
N THR A 733 -0.73 25.07 -3.96
CA THR A 733 -0.89 26.54 -3.99
C THR A 733 0.26 27.33 -3.32
N ALA A 734 1.08 26.66 -2.51
CA ALA A 734 2.25 27.23 -1.85
C ALA A 734 3.59 26.94 -2.58
N HIS A 735 3.57 26.18 -3.68
CA HIS A 735 4.75 25.64 -4.34
C HIS A 735 4.94 26.23 -5.75
N SER A 736 5.82 27.23 -5.88
CA SER A 736 6.45 27.55 -7.16
C SER A 736 7.70 26.67 -7.35
N ARG A 737 7.95 26.19 -8.58
CA ARG A 737 9.12 25.36 -8.96
C ARG A 737 9.38 24.16 -8.03
N CYS A 738 8.43 23.23 -7.98
CA CYS A 738 8.53 22.00 -7.18
C CYS A 738 8.64 20.76 -8.07
N TRP A 739 9.70 19.96 -7.88
CA TRP A 739 9.95 18.74 -8.65
C TRP A 739 8.83 17.71 -8.46
N SER A 740 8.38 17.49 -7.23
CA SER A 740 7.28 16.56 -6.93
C SER A 740 5.95 16.98 -7.56
N CYS A 741 5.72 18.28 -7.77
CA CYS A 741 4.53 18.77 -8.48
C CYS A 741 4.63 18.57 -10.01
N ASP A 742 5.79 18.86 -10.61
CA ASP A 742 6.01 18.66 -12.04
C ASP A 742 5.97 17.17 -12.42
N GLU A 743 6.56 16.31 -11.58
CA GLU A 743 6.47 14.85 -11.72
C GLU A 743 5.03 14.34 -11.52
N MET A 744 4.21 14.99 -10.69
CA MET A 744 2.78 14.67 -10.58
C MET A 744 1.99 15.09 -11.85
N LYS A 745 2.28 16.25 -12.45
CA LYS A 745 1.69 16.65 -13.77
C LYS A 745 2.08 15.63 -14.86
N SER A 746 3.31 15.11 -14.83
CA SER A 746 3.82 14.03 -15.69
C SER A 746 3.08 12.70 -15.46
N ALA A 747 2.98 12.25 -14.21
CA ALA A 747 2.31 11.02 -13.80
C ALA A 747 0.81 11.02 -14.17
N CYS A 748 0.08 12.12 -13.95
CA CYS A 748 -1.32 12.24 -14.36
C CYS A 748 -1.51 12.18 -15.88
N ASN A 749 -0.61 12.76 -16.67
CA ASN A 749 -0.64 12.64 -18.14
C ASN A 749 -0.43 11.18 -18.60
N GLU A 750 0.42 10.42 -17.91
CA GLU A 750 0.65 9.00 -18.20
C GLU A 750 -0.58 8.14 -17.85
N LEU A 751 -1.24 8.38 -16.71
CA LEU A 751 -2.48 7.69 -16.34
C LEU A 751 -3.63 8.00 -17.32
N MET A 752 -3.79 9.25 -17.75
CA MET A 752 -4.74 9.60 -18.81
C MET A 752 -4.39 8.95 -20.16
N SER A 753 -3.10 8.76 -20.47
CA SER A 753 -2.67 8.00 -21.64
C SER A 753 -3.08 6.52 -21.53
N LEU A 754 -2.87 5.88 -20.38
CA LEU A 754 -3.25 4.48 -20.18
C LEU A 754 -4.78 4.29 -20.30
N PHE A 755 -5.57 5.26 -19.85
CA PHE A 755 -7.03 5.23 -20.00
C PHE A 755 -7.45 5.46 -21.46
N GLY A 756 -6.80 6.40 -22.15
CA GLY A 756 -6.98 6.65 -23.59
C GLY A 756 -6.72 5.41 -24.44
N ASN A 757 -5.62 4.70 -24.17
CA ASN A 757 -5.26 3.47 -24.89
C ASN A 757 -6.37 2.39 -24.83
N ILE A 758 -7.20 2.35 -23.77
CA ILE A 758 -8.34 1.42 -23.68
C ILE A 758 -9.59 2.02 -24.32
N ALA A 759 -9.83 3.32 -24.14
CA ALA A 759 -10.91 4.05 -24.82
C ALA A 759 -10.82 3.94 -26.35
N GLU A 760 -9.60 3.81 -26.90
CA GLU A 760 -9.31 3.62 -28.32
C GLU A 760 -9.46 2.17 -28.80
N THR A 761 -9.59 1.18 -27.92
CA THR A 761 -9.88 -0.21 -28.31
C THR A 761 -11.29 -0.34 -28.89
N GLY A 762 -11.55 -1.37 -29.70
CA GLY A 762 -12.91 -1.64 -30.22
C GLY A 762 -13.98 -1.78 -29.12
N TYR A 763 -13.61 -2.25 -27.92
CA TYR A 763 -14.50 -2.27 -26.76
C TYR A 763 -14.74 -0.86 -26.21
N GLY A 764 -13.68 -0.09 -25.92
CA GLY A 764 -13.80 1.27 -25.39
C GLY A 764 -14.56 2.22 -26.32
N GLN A 765 -14.31 2.11 -27.63
CA GLN A 765 -15.07 2.81 -28.67
C GLN A 765 -16.55 2.41 -28.65
N GLY A 766 -16.84 1.12 -28.45
CA GLY A 766 -18.21 0.58 -28.35
C GLY A 766 -18.96 1.17 -27.16
N GLU A 767 -18.37 1.15 -25.97
CA GLU A 767 -18.96 1.69 -24.74
C GLU A 767 -19.16 3.21 -24.80
N ILE A 768 -18.15 3.97 -25.25
CA ILE A 768 -18.27 5.41 -25.46
C ILE A 768 -19.41 5.71 -26.44
N ALA A 769 -19.42 5.04 -27.59
CA ALA A 769 -20.47 5.25 -28.59
C ALA A 769 -21.84 4.74 -28.12
N HIS A 770 -21.92 3.80 -27.19
CA HIS A 770 -23.16 3.36 -26.58
C HIS A 770 -23.71 4.42 -25.62
N ILE A 771 -22.92 4.85 -24.62
CA ILE A 771 -23.31 5.88 -23.64
C ILE A 771 -23.79 7.15 -24.34
N LEU A 772 -23.06 7.63 -25.36
CA LEU A 772 -23.40 8.83 -26.14
C LEU A 772 -24.71 8.71 -26.96
N ARG A 773 -25.32 7.52 -27.05
CA ARG A 773 -26.60 7.28 -27.74
C ARG A 773 -27.74 6.86 -26.81
N THR A 774 -27.45 6.19 -25.69
CA THR A 774 -28.48 5.51 -24.87
C THR A 774 -28.53 5.96 -23.40
N ALA A 775 -27.48 6.59 -22.87
CA ALA A 775 -27.43 6.96 -21.46
C ALA A 775 -28.15 8.29 -21.16
N GLU A 776 -28.34 8.59 -19.88
CA GLU A 776 -28.85 9.86 -19.40
C GLU A 776 -27.98 11.05 -19.85
N ARG A 777 -28.60 12.23 -19.99
CA ARG A 777 -27.93 13.44 -20.47
C ARG A 777 -26.70 13.81 -19.64
N THR A 778 -26.74 13.66 -18.31
CA THR A 778 -25.60 13.84 -17.39
C THR A 778 -24.38 13.01 -17.81
N GLN A 779 -24.58 11.72 -18.06
CA GLN A 779 -23.52 10.79 -18.50
C GLN A 779 -23.05 11.09 -19.93
N GLN A 780 -23.96 11.48 -20.84
CA GLN A 780 -23.59 11.92 -22.19
C GLN A 780 -22.68 13.17 -22.17
N LEU A 781 -23.00 14.16 -21.34
CA LEU A 781 -22.20 15.38 -21.17
C LEU A 781 -20.83 15.06 -20.52
N GLN A 782 -20.81 14.22 -19.49
CA GLN A 782 -19.59 13.76 -18.82
C GLN A 782 -18.64 13.04 -19.80
N VAL A 783 -19.13 12.03 -20.54
CA VAL A 783 -18.32 11.28 -21.52
C VAL A 783 -17.89 12.16 -22.69
N SER A 784 -18.73 13.09 -23.14
CA SER A 784 -18.37 14.10 -24.15
C SER A 784 -17.13 14.91 -23.74
N ILE A 785 -17.05 15.34 -22.47
CA ILE A 785 -15.86 16.04 -21.96
C ILE A 785 -14.68 15.07 -21.80
N ILE A 786 -14.88 13.86 -21.25
CA ILE A 786 -13.81 12.88 -21.05
C ILE A 786 -13.07 12.55 -22.36
N VAL A 787 -13.80 12.39 -23.48
CA VAL A 787 -13.22 12.14 -24.81
C VAL A 787 -12.17 13.20 -25.18
N THR A 788 -12.41 14.49 -24.87
CA THR A 788 -11.47 15.58 -25.18
C THR A 788 -10.17 15.54 -24.37
N PHE A 789 -10.15 14.86 -23.21
CA PHE A 789 -8.94 14.66 -22.42
C PHE A 789 -8.10 13.46 -22.88
N VAL A 790 -8.75 12.36 -23.31
CA VAL A 790 -8.09 11.03 -23.36
C VAL A 790 -7.88 10.45 -24.75
N ILE A 791 -8.71 10.80 -25.76
CA ILE A 791 -8.56 10.28 -27.13
C ILE A 791 -7.49 11.06 -27.89
N ARG A 792 -6.68 10.34 -28.68
CA ARG A 792 -5.56 10.84 -29.48
C ARG A 792 -5.55 10.33 -30.92
N ASP A 793 -6.10 9.14 -31.21
CA ASP A 793 -6.27 8.67 -32.60
C ASP A 793 -7.15 9.65 -33.38
N SER A 794 -6.60 10.24 -34.44
CA SER A 794 -7.27 11.28 -35.22
C SER A 794 -8.52 10.77 -35.93
N LYS A 795 -8.52 9.50 -36.39
CA LYS A 795 -9.64 8.91 -37.13
C LYS A 795 -10.85 8.67 -36.23
N LEU A 796 -10.63 8.09 -35.05
CA LEU A 796 -11.65 7.96 -34.01
C LEU A 796 -12.11 9.35 -33.52
N LEU A 797 -11.19 10.27 -33.31
CA LEU A 797 -11.49 11.61 -32.81
C LEU A 797 -12.34 12.42 -33.81
N HIS A 798 -12.09 12.31 -35.12
CA HIS A 798 -12.98 12.87 -36.15
C HIS A 798 -14.41 12.35 -35.99
N LYS A 799 -14.56 11.02 -35.94
CA LYS A 799 -15.87 10.35 -35.79
C LYS A 799 -16.58 10.75 -34.50
N LEU A 800 -15.88 10.85 -33.38
CA LEU A 800 -16.44 11.24 -32.09
C LEU A 800 -16.81 12.74 -32.04
N LEU A 801 -15.92 13.64 -32.49
CA LEU A 801 -16.14 15.08 -32.43
C LEU A 801 -17.20 15.57 -33.41
N PHE A 802 -17.22 15.05 -34.64
CA PHE A 802 -18.06 15.55 -35.73
C PHE A 802 -19.27 14.65 -36.00
N ASP A 803 -19.08 13.36 -36.33
CA ASP A 803 -20.21 12.46 -36.64
C ASP A 803 -21.12 12.25 -35.43
N MET A 804 -20.52 12.03 -34.25
CA MET A 804 -21.23 11.95 -32.95
C MET A 804 -21.37 13.31 -32.26
N LYS A 805 -20.97 14.41 -32.92
CA LYS A 805 -21.21 15.81 -32.52
C LYS A 805 -20.68 16.23 -31.13
N ILE A 806 -19.74 15.48 -30.54
CA ILE A 806 -19.19 15.79 -29.21
C ILE A 806 -18.65 17.23 -29.13
N LEU A 807 -18.00 17.74 -30.18
CA LEU A 807 -17.46 19.11 -30.16
C LEU A 807 -18.57 20.16 -30.00
N ASN A 808 -19.71 19.96 -30.66
CA ASN A 808 -20.89 20.83 -30.50
C ASN A 808 -21.45 20.70 -29.06
N THR A 809 -21.57 19.49 -28.54
CA THR A 809 -22.02 19.24 -27.15
C THR A 809 -21.13 19.97 -26.13
N VAL A 810 -19.80 19.79 -26.22
CA VAL A 810 -18.82 20.43 -25.33
C VAL A 810 -18.85 21.96 -25.45
N MET A 811 -18.93 22.51 -26.67
CA MET A 811 -19.03 23.96 -26.87
C MET A 811 -20.33 24.54 -26.31
N ASN A 812 -21.44 23.81 -26.35
CA ASN A 812 -22.69 24.27 -25.74
C ASN A 812 -22.64 24.21 -24.20
N ILE A 813 -21.98 23.23 -23.58
CA ILE A 813 -21.73 23.24 -22.11
C ILE A 813 -20.97 24.51 -21.69
N ILE A 814 -19.96 24.92 -22.46
CA ILE A 814 -19.17 26.12 -22.16
C ILE A 814 -20.01 27.39 -22.32
N LEU A 815 -20.82 27.47 -23.38
CA LEU A 815 -21.49 28.69 -23.83
C LEU A 815 -22.93 28.86 -23.32
N ASN A 816 -23.50 27.87 -22.65
CA ASN A 816 -24.77 28.00 -21.93
C ASN A 816 -24.62 28.97 -20.75
N GLU A 817 -25.42 30.03 -20.76
CA GLU A 817 -25.65 30.93 -19.64
C GLU A 817 -27.07 30.66 -19.13
N ASN A 818 -27.20 29.83 -18.08
CA ASN A 818 -28.50 29.52 -17.48
C ASN A 818 -28.89 30.68 -16.55
N ASP A 819 -29.89 31.47 -16.92
CA ASP A 819 -30.39 32.62 -16.13
C ASP A 819 -31.33 32.21 -14.97
N GLU A 820 -31.70 30.93 -14.85
CA GLU A 820 -32.61 30.43 -13.80
C GLU A 820 -31.84 29.63 -12.72
N GLY A 821 -31.86 30.13 -11.49
CA GLY A 821 -31.03 29.64 -10.39
C GLY A 821 -31.52 28.33 -9.75
N GLY A 822 -30.65 27.31 -9.73
CA GLY A 822 -30.88 26.06 -9.02
C GLY A 822 -29.67 25.11 -9.04
N GLU A 823 -29.08 24.87 -10.23
CA GLU A 823 -28.03 23.86 -10.44
C GLU A 823 -26.61 24.47 -10.67
N GLU A 824 -26.44 25.77 -10.38
CA GLU A 824 -25.29 26.58 -10.80
C GLU A 824 -23.90 25.95 -10.61
N LEU A 825 -23.66 25.30 -9.47
CA LEU A 825 -22.32 24.82 -9.09
C LEU A 825 -21.87 23.60 -9.91
N HIS A 826 -22.80 22.75 -10.36
CA HIS A 826 -22.46 21.57 -11.15
C HIS A 826 -22.07 21.96 -12.58
N ASP A 827 -22.89 22.79 -13.23
CA ASP A 827 -22.63 23.33 -14.57
C ASP A 827 -21.38 24.24 -14.62
N GLN A 828 -21.09 24.99 -13.55
CA GLN A 828 -19.82 25.73 -13.45
C GLN A 828 -18.59 24.80 -13.41
N ARG A 829 -18.67 23.65 -12.72
CA ARG A 829 -17.57 22.67 -12.69
C ARG A 829 -17.45 21.91 -14.02
N LEU A 830 -18.56 21.54 -14.66
CA LEU A 830 -18.57 20.90 -15.98
C LEU A 830 -18.06 21.84 -17.08
N SER A 831 -18.47 23.13 -17.09
CA SER A 831 -17.99 24.09 -18.09
C SER A 831 -16.50 24.44 -17.93
N ALA A 832 -15.99 24.52 -16.69
CA ALA A 832 -14.55 24.65 -16.44
C ALA A 832 -13.76 23.40 -16.87
N ALA A 833 -14.32 22.20 -16.65
CA ALA A 833 -13.75 20.94 -17.14
C ALA A 833 -13.76 20.86 -18.68
N ALA A 834 -14.86 21.26 -19.33
CA ALA A 834 -14.99 21.33 -20.78
C ALA A 834 -13.94 22.25 -21.43
N CYS A 835 -13.74 23.46 -20.90
CA CYS A 835 -12.68 24.36 -21.34
C CYS A 835 -11.28 23.73 -21.21
N SER A 836 -11.02 23.04 -20.10
CA SER A 836 -9.73 22.37 -19.84
C SER A 836 -9.53 21.14 -20.74
N GLY A 837 -10.63 20.49 -21.11
CA GLY A 837 -10.71 19.42 -22.10
C GLY A 837 -10.33 19.92 -23.49
N ILE A 838 -10.85 21.06 -23.94
CA ILE A 838 -10.43 21.72 -25.19
C ILE A 838 -8.94 22.09 -25.16
N THR A 839 -8.40 22.57 -24.03
CA THR A 839 -6.94 22.79 -23.88
C THR A 839 -6.15 21.49 -24.07
N THR A 840 -6.59 20.40 -23.44
CA THR A 840 -5.90 19.09 -23.52
C THR A 840 -6.01 18.49 -24.92
N LEU A 841 -7.16 18.65 -25.58
CA LEU A 841 -7.41 18.26 -26.97
C LEU A 841 -6.47 19.00 -27.93
N ALA A 842 -6.34 20.32 -27.78
CA ALA A 842 -5.42 21.14 -28.58
C ALA A 842 -3.95 20.71 -28.39
N GLN A 843 -3.55 20.42 -27.15
CA GLN A 843 -2.22 19.90 -26.82
C GLN A 843 -1.98 18.51 -27.45
N ASN A 844 -2.94 17.57 -27.33
CA ASN A 844 -2.87 16.25 -27.95
C ASN A 844 -2.75 16.35 -29.50
N LEU A 845 -3.47 17.29 -30.12
CA LEU A 845 -3.43 17.56 -31.57
C LEU A 845 -2.24 18.39 -32.04
N SER A 846 -1.28 18.70 -31.15
CA SER A 846 -0.12 19.55 -31.42
C SER A 846 -0.50 20.93 -32.02
N ILE A 847 -1.65 21.47 -31.62
CA ILE A 847 -2.05 22.85 -31.93
C ILE A 847 -1.32 23.75 -30.93
N CYS A 848 -0.09 24.13 -31.28
CA CYS A 848 0.76 25.03 -30.50
C CYS A 848 0.96 26.35 -31.25
N GLY A 849 1.18 27.44 -30.52
CA GLY A 849 1.65 28.70 -31.13
C GLY A 849 3.01 28.52 -31.81
N GLU A 850 3.31 29.41 -32.76
CA GLU A 850 4.59 29.42 -33.45
C GLU A 850 5.69 29.90 -32.49
N GLU A 851 6.49 28.97 -31.95
CA GLU A 851 7.81 29.30 -31.38
C GLU A 851 8.79 29.61 -32.53
N GLU A 852 8.55 30.73 -33.23
CA GLU A 852 9.59 31.36 -34.04
C GLU A 852 10.76 31.77 -33.12
N ASP A 853 12.00 31.76 -33.65
CA ASP A 853 13.21 32.11 -32.90
C ASP A 853 13.34 33.63 -32.72
N THR A 854 12.30 34.23 -32.12
CA THR A 854 12.22 35.65 -31.77
C THR A 854 13.19 35.90 -30.62
N GLY A 855 14.39 36.39 -30.95
CA GLY A 855 15.39 36.77 -29.98
C GLY A 855 14.84 37.68 -28.88
N THR A 856 15.49 37.67 -27.72
CA THR A 856 15.03 38.36 -26.50
C THR A 856 14.56 39.80 -26.77
N PRO A 857 13.55 40.30 -26.03
CA PRO A 857 13.25 41.73 -26.02
C PRO A 857 14.54 42.51 -25.79
N SER A 858 14.67 43.72 -26.33
CA SER A 858 15.91 44.51 -26.22
C SER A 858 16.21 44.89 -24.76
N GLU A 859 16.89 44.00 -24.03
CA GLU A 859 17.15 44.04 -22.58
C GLU A 859 18.06 45.21 -22.15
N THR A 860 18.53 46.02 -23.10
CA THR A 860 19.43 47.16 -22.88
C THR A 860 18.79 48.52 -23.24
N LEU A 861 17.46 48.61 -23.26
CA LEU A 861 16.74 49.89 -23.22
C LEU A 861 16.37 50.18 -21.77
N GLU A 862 16.90 51.27 -21.19
CA GLU A 862 16.64 51.60 -19.79
C GLU A 862 15.15 51.85 -19.54
N ALA A 863 14.64 51.49 -18.34
CA ALA A 863 13.26 51.77 -17.93
C ALA A 863 12.89 53.28 -17.93
N LYS A 864 13.86 54.17 -18.14
CA LYS A 864 13.68 55.61 -18.36
C LYS A 864 13.46 56.01 -19.82
N GLU A 865 13.84 55.18 -20.80
CA GLU A 865 13.49 55.35 -22.23
C GLU A 865 12.10 54.75 -22.55
N PHE A 866 11.42 54.14 -21.56
CA PHE A 866 10.24 53.29 -21.75
C PHE A 866 8.88 53.99 -21.64
N ASP A 867 8.86 55.29 -21.37
CA ASP A 867 7.60 56.01 -21.26
C ASP A 867 7.07 56.41 -22.65
N ASN A 868 5.99 55.77 -23.13
CA ASN A 868 5.30 56.09 -24.40
C ASN A 868 4.87 57.58 -24.55
N THR A 869 5.05 58.39 -23.51
CA THR A 869 4.77 59.83 -23.45
C THR A 869 6.01 60.72 -23.58
N LEU A 870 7.21 60.14 -23.75
CA LEU A 870 8.47 60.86 -24.02
C LEU A 870 8.51 61.47 -25.43
N THR A 871 8.04 62.71 -25.52
CA THR A 871 8.51 63.79 -26.41
C THR A 871 9.36 63.36 -27.62
N ILE A 872 8.67 62.86 -28.65
CA ILE A 872 9.23 62.70 -30.02
C ILE A 872 9.59 64.07 -30.63
N CYS A 873 8.98 65.15 -30.15
CA CYS A 873 9.48 66.51 -30.30
C CYS A 873 10.01 67.03 -28.97
N ASP A 874 11.29 67.39 -28.93
CA ASP A 874 11.81 68.34 -27.95
C ASP A 874 11.27 69.73 -28.34
N GLU A 875 10.54 70.42 -27.46
CA GLU A 875 9.94 71.73 -27.81
C GLU A 875 11.02 72.79 -28.08
N SER A 876 12.20 72.60 -27.50
CA SER A 876 13.40 73.41 -27.68
C SER A 876 14.08 73.30 -29.06
N SER A 877 13.74 72.26 -29.85
CA SER A 877 14.39 72.00 -31.15
C SER A 877 13.84 72.89 -32.27
N ALA A 878 14.74 73.51 -33.03
CA ALA A 878 14.42 74.38 -34.18
C ALA A 878 14.17 73.62 -35.51
N GLU A 879 13.97 72.30 -35.44
CA GLU A 879 13.71 71.45 -36.61
C GLU A 879 12.29 71.61 -37.16
N GLU A 880 12.12 71.36 -38.47
CA GLU A 880 10.81 71.34 -39.12
C GLU A 880 9.96 70.17 -38.59
N LYS A 881 8.70 70.43 -38.25
CA LYS A 881 7.81 69.50 -37.54
C LYS A 881 6.53 69.26 -38.34
N VAL A 882 6.18 67.99 -38.53
CA VAL A 882 4.95 67.55 -39.17
C VAL A 882 3.88 67.34 -38.09
N THR A 883 2.65 67.77 -38.35
CA THR A 883 1.50 67.56 -37.47
C THR A 883 0.58 66.50 -38.05
N PHE A 884 0.48 65.34 -37.40
CA PHE A 884 -0.49 64.30 -37.71
C PHE A 884 -1.78 64.60 -36.96
N LYS A 885 -2.87 64.80 -37.69
CA LYS A 885 -4.23 64.97 -37.15
C LYS A 885 -5.00 63.67 -37.29
N VAL A 886 -5.62 63.21 -36.20
CA VAL A 886 -6.49 62.03 -36.19
C VAL A 886 -7.86 62.44 -35.68
N THR A 887 -8.91 62.00 -36.37
CA THR A 887 -10.28 62.12 -35.87
C THR A 887 -10.59 60.89 -35.03
N ASN A 888 -10.64 61.06 -33.72
CA ASN A 888 -11.04 60.01 -32.78
C ASN A 888 -12.53 59.66 -32.98
N ALA A 889 -12.99 58.49 -32.50
CA ALA A 889 -14.34 57.97 -32.75
C ALA A 889 -15.48 58.90 -32.25
N ALA A 890 -15.18 59.81 -31.32
CA ALA A 890 -16.08 60.86 -30.85
C ALA A 890 -16.14 62.12 -31.75
N GLY A 891 -15.49 62.12 -32.92
CA GLY A 891 -15.40 63.26 -33.83
C GLY A 891 -14.39 64.35 -33.41
N VAL A 892 -13.70 64.16 -32.28
CA VAL A 892 -12.66 65.07 -31.79
C VAL A 892 -11.40 64.90 -32.65
N VAL A 893 -10.87 66.01 -33.18
CA VAL A 893 -9.59 66.01 -33.90
C VAL A 893 -8.45 66.25 -32.91
N GLU A 894 -7.67 65.21 -32.66
CA GLU A 894 -6.47 65.25 -31.82
C GLU A 894 -5.22 65.31 -32.72
N SER A 895 -4.12 65.89 -32.22
CA SER A 895 -2.91 66.09 -33.05
C SER A 895 -1.61 65.71 -32.36
N VAL A 896 -0.77 64.94 -33.06
CA VAL A 896 0.60 64.58 -32.65
C VAL A 896 1.60 65.31 -33.54
N ARG A 897 2.65 65.87 -32.94
CA ARG A 897 3.79 66.46 -33.68
C ARG A 897 4.99 65.51 -33.65
N VAL A 898 5.73 65.49 -34.75
CA VAL A 898 6.94 64.69 -34.95
C VAL A 898 7.92 65.45 -35.85
N ASN A 899 9.22 65.34 -35.59
CA ASN A 899 10.24 66.00 -36.41
C ASN A 899 10.27 65.38 -37.83
N LYS A 900 10.27 66.23 -38.87
CA LYS A 900 10.22 65.82 -40.28
C LYS A 900 11.47 65.03 -40.70
N SER A 901 12.62 65.44 -40.17
CA SER A 901 13.92 64.77 -40.25
C SER A 901 13.84 63.27 -39.91
N LEU A 902 13.20 62.95 -38.78
CA LEU A 902 13.03 61.59 -38.26
C LEU A 902 12.17 60.71 -39.18
N LEU A 903 11.11 61.28 -39.76
CA LEU A 903 10.23 60.56 -40.68
C LEU A 903 10.94 60.23 -42.00
N ILE A 904 11.59 61.24 -42.59
CA ILE A 904 12.34 61.09 -43.85
C ILE A 904 13.46 60.05 -43.69
N GLN A 905 14.25 60.13 -42.60
CA GLN A 905 15.30 59.15 -42.31
C GLN A 905 14.74 57.75 -42.03
N GLY A 906 13.49 57.66 -41.55
CA GLY A 906 12.85 56.40 -41.15
C GLY A 906 12.05 55.69 -42.23
N SER A 907 11.74 56.34 -43.36
CA SER A 907 10.92 55.76 -44.42
C SER A 907 11.10 56.48 -45.75
N ASP A 908 11.44 55.71 -46.80
CA ASP A 908 11.38 56.13 -48.21
C ASP A 908 10.01 56.68 -48.61
N VAL A 909 8.92 56.24 -47.94
CA VAL A 909 7.56 56.76 -48.18
C VAL A 909 7.39 58.15 -47.58
N PHE A 910 7.94 58.42 -46.39
CA PHE A 910 7.94 59.77 -45.83
C PHE A 910 8.95 60.67 -46.53
N GLU A 911 10.09 60.16 -47.01
CA GLU A 911 10.97 60.87 -47.94
C GLU A 911 10.15 61.34 -49.16
N ARG A 912 9.56 60.43 -49.94
CA ARG A 912 8.75 60.79 -51.13
C ARG A 912 7.52 61.65 -50.82
N MET A 913 6.96 61.59 -49.61
CA MET A 913 5.81 62.41 -49.20
C MET A 913 6.18 63.86 -48.86
N PHE A 914 7.44 64.11 -48.47
CA PHE A 914 7.91 65.44 -48.04
C PHE A 914 8.99 66.04 -48.95
N ASP A 915 9.60 65.25 -49.84
CA ASP A 915 10.56 65.65 -50.87
C ASP A 915 9.83 66.09 -52.15
N GLY A 916 9.48 67.37 -52.21
CA GLY A 916 8.95 68.04 -53.41
C GLY A 916 7.50 68.54 -53.32
N ASP A 917 7.16 69.47 -54.20
CA ASP A 917 5.89 70.23 -54.24
C ASP A 917 4.66 69.43 -54.72
N HIS A 918 4.73 68.10 -54.75
CA HIS A 918 3.72 67.24 -55.38
C HIS A 918 2.61 66.77 -54.43
N PHE A 919 2.86 66.72 -53.13
CA PHE A 919 1.90 66.33 -52.10
C PHE A 919 1.31 67.55 -51.36
N VAL A 920 0.09 67.40 -50.81
CA VAL A 920 -0.56 68.45 -50.01
C VAL A 920 0.06 68.48 -48.61
N GLU A 921 0.44 67.30 -48.13
CA GLU A 921 1.18 67.00 -46.92
C GLU A 921 2.51 67.75 -46.88
N ALA A 922 3.25 67.82 -48.00
CA ALA A 922 4.51 68.54 -48.13
C ALA A 922 4.37 70.06 -47.95
N LYS A 923 3.28 70.65 -48.48
CA LYS A 923 3.03 72.09 -48.44
C LYS A 923 2.51 72.59 -47.11
N ASN A 924 1.72 71.76 -46.43
CA ASN A 924 1.08 72.11 -45.17
C ASN A 924 1.86 71.61 -43.94
N ASN A 925 2.79 70.66 -44.11
CA ASN A 925 3.36 69.84 -43.02
C ASN A 925 2.29 69.19 -42.13
N GLU A 926 1.14 68.82 -42.71
CA GLU A 926 0.01 68.22 -42.01
C GLU A 926 -0.46 66.94 -42.68
N VAL A 927 -0.52 65.84 -41.92
CA VAL A 927 -1.02 64.54 -42.38
C VAL A 927 -2.36 64.26 -41.69
N HIS A 928 -3.41 64.00 -42.46
CA HIS A 928 -4.77 63.80 -41.95
C HIS A 928 -5.17 62.32 -42.00
N LEU A 929 -5.12 61.64 -40.86
CA LEU A 929 -5.53 60.24 -40.73
C LEU A 929 -7.05 60.15 -40.55
N ARG A 930 -7.70 59.42 -41.47
CA ARG A 930 -9.15 59.17 -41.49
C ARG A 930 -9.52 57.83 -40.85
N GLU A 931 -8.54 56.97 -40.54
CA GLU A 931 -8.77 55.78 -39.73
C GLU A 931 -8.91 56.13 -38.25
N ALA A 932 -9.69 55.35 -37.51
CA ALA A 932 -9.82 55.46 -36.06
C ALA A 932 -8.58 54.87 -35.36
N ILE A 933 -7.55 55.70 -35.21
CA ILE A 933 -6.25 55.35 -34.60
C ILE A 933 -6.11 56.11 -33.27
N SER A 934 -5.56 55.48 -32.23
CA SER A 934 -5.32 56.16 -30.95
C SER A 934 -4.08 57.06 -30.98
N VAL A 935 -4.13 58.14 -30.20
CA VAL A 935 -2.99 59.06 -30.04
C VAL A 935 -1.76 58.34 -29.47
N ASP A 936 -1.96 57.36 -28.59
CA ASP A 936 -0.88 56.53 -28.05
C ASP A 936 -0.36 55.49 -29.05
N GLY A 937 -1.21 54.99 -29.96
CA GLY A 937 -0.80 54.22 -31.13
C GLY A 937 0.13 55.01 -32.06
N LEU A 938 -0.19 56.28 -32.34
CA LEU A 938 0.71 57.18 -33.07
C LEU A 938 2.04 57.42 -32.35
N ARG A 939 2.01 57.72 -31.04
CA ARG A 939 3.23 57.89 -30.24
C ARG A 939 4.12 56.65 -30.30
N TYR A 940 3.52 55.48 -30.12
CA TYR A 940 4.23 54.19 -30.18
C TYR A 940 4.77 53.91 -31.59
N PHE A 941 4.01 54.17 -32.66
CA PHE A 941 4.48 54.06 -34.05
C PHE A 941 5.71 54.95 -34.34
N PHE A 942 5.69 56.23 -33.95
CA PHE A 942 6.83 57.13 -34.14
C PHE A 942 8.04 56.75 -33.26
N TYR A 943 7.81 56.23 -32.06
CA TYR A 943 8.87 55.67 -31.22
C TYR A 943 9.57 54.48 -31.90
N LEU A 944 8.81 53.60 -32.57
CA LEU A 944 9.38 52.47 -33.33
C LEU A 944 10.17 52.93 -34.56
N ILE A 945 9.70 53.96 -35.27
CA ILE A 945 10.49 54.60 -36.35
C ILE A 945 11.81 55.14 -35.80
N ARG A 946 11.81 55.76 -34.61
CA ARG A 946 13.03 56.22 -33.93
C ARG A 946 13.96 55.08 -33.52
N LEU A 947 13.43 53.93 -33.11
CA LEU A 947 14.26 52.74 -32.87
C LEU A 947 14.83 52.16 -34.17
N GLN A 948 14.11 52.25 -35.29
CA GLN A 948 14.60 51.84 -36.61
C GLN A 948 15.75 52.76 -37.09
N THR A 949 15.60 54.09 -37.05
CA THR A 949 16.65 55.02 -37.53
C THR A 949 17.94 54.95 -36.72
N VAL A 950 17.86 54.58 -35.44
CA VAL A 950 19.01 54.38 -34.54
C VAL A 950 19.53 52.93 -34.57
N ASN A 951 18.96 52.05 -35.42
CA ASN A 951 19.26 50.62 -35.49
C ASN A 951 19.12 49.86 -34.14
N LYS A 952 18.29 50.40 -33.22
CA LYS A 952 17.92 49.80 -31.93
C LYS A 952 16.70 48.86 -32.04
N LEU A 953 15.93 48.91 -33.13
CA LEU A 953 14.78 48.04 -33.35
C LEU A 953 15.24 46.61 -33.71
N THR A 954 15.32 45.76 -32.69
CA THR A 954 15.40 44.30 -32.81
C THR A 954 14.18 43.73 -33.52
N GLY A 955 14.26 42.48 -34.02
CA GLY A 955 13.15 41.78 -34.69
C GLY A 955 11.90 41.49 -33.83
N MET A 956 11.84 42.06 -32.64
CA MET A 956 10.66 42.21 -31.79
C MET A 956 10.70 43.62 -31.19
N ALA A 957 9.58 44.31 -31.23
CA ALA A 957 9.41 45.67 -30.71
C ALA A 957 9.27 45.68 -29.17
N PRO A 958 9.57 46.80 -28.48
CA PRO A 958 9.34 46.92 -27.03
C PRO A 958 7.84 46.86 -26.67
N PRO A 959 7.43 46.21 -25.57
CA PRO A 959 6.01 46.09 -25.21
C PRO A 959 5.32 47.45 -24.95
N PRO A 960 4.10 47.69 -25.46
CA PRO A 960 3.37 48.95 -25.27
C PRO A 960 2.71 49.04 -23.87
N LYS A 961 2.23 50.23 -23.51
CA LYS A 961 1.31 50.41 -22.36
C LYS A 961 -0.05 49.70 -22.54
N ALA A 962 -0.50 49.51 -23.79
CA ALA A 962 -1.74 48.81 -24.13
C ALA A 962 -1.65 48.16 -25.52
N ILE A 963 -2.26 46.98 -25.70
CA ILE A 963 -2.17 46.20 -26.96
C ILE A 963 -2.70 46.98 -28.17
N GLY A 964 -3.72 47.84 -27.97
CA GLY A 964 -4.30 48.67 -29.02
C GLY A 964 -3.28 49.58 -29.70
N SER A 965 -2.30 50.10 -28.95
CA SER A 965 -1.24 50.93 -29.51
C SER A 965 -0.32 50.15 -30.47
N SER A 966 -0.12 48.85 -30.25
CA SER A 966 0.60 47.98 -31.21
C SER A 966 -0.26 47.64 -32.42
N LEU A 967 -1.57 47.41 -32.25
CA LEU A 967 -2.48 47.16 -33.38
C LEU A 967 -2.60 48.40 -34.30
N ASP A 968 -2.68 49.60 -33.72
CA ASP A 968 -2.62 50.88 -34.44
C ASP A 968 -1.29 51.06 -35.17
N ALA A 969 -0.16 50.82 -34.49
CA ALA A 969 1.17 50.91 -35.09
C ALA A 969 1.38 49.87 -36.20
N LEU A 970 0.72 48.70 -36.13
CA LEU A 970 0.73 47.70 -37.18
C LEU A 970 -0.01 48.22 -38.43
N SER A 971 -1.25 48.71 -38.28
CA SER A 971 -1.99 49.37 -39.38
C SER A 971 -1.18 50.50 -40.03
N LEU A 972 -0.52 51.34 -39.22
CA LEU A 972 0.34 52.42 -39.70
C LEU A 972 1.58 51.89 -40.44
N SER A 973 2.26 50.87 -39.92
CA SER A 973 3.44 50.28 -40.57
C SER A 973 3.12 49.68 -41.93
N GLN A 974 1.96 49.03 -42.07
CA GLN A 974 1.46 48.50 -43.34
C GLN A 974 1.12 49.64 -44.32
N LYS A 975 0.38 50.65 -43.84
CA LYS A 975 -0.02 51.83 -44.64
C LYS A 975 1.16 52.65 -45.16
N TYR A 976 2.26 52.73 -44.41
CA TYR A 976 3.48 53.45 -44.77
C TYR A 976 4.62 52.52 -45.27
N MET A 977 4.31 51.26 -45.60
CA MET A 977 5.23 50.27 -46.20
C MET A 977 6.54 50.10 -45.41
N LEU A 978 6.44 49.89 -44.09
CA LEU A 978 7.55 49.74 -43.15
C LEU A 978 7.69 48.29 -42.64
N PRO A 979 8.19 47.34 -43.47
CA PRO A 979 8.21 45.91 -43.14
C PRO A 979 9.10 45.54 -41.94
N ALA A 980 10.06 46.40 -41.57
CA ALA A 980 10.87 46.23 -40.37
C ALA A 980 10.11 46.60 -39.08
N VAL A 981 9.30 47.66 -39.11
CA VAL A 981 8.36 47.97 -38.02
C VAL A 981 7.26 46.92 -37.95
N GLU A 982 6.63 46.60 -39.09
CA GLU A 982 5.53 45.64 -39.22
C GLU A 982 5.86 44.30 -38.53
N ARG A 983 6.92 43.61 -38.97
CA ARG A 983 7.34 42.33 -38.39
C ARG A 983 7.65 42.44 -36.89
N SER A 984 8.33 43.51 -36.47
CA SER A 984 8.73 43.70 -35.07
C SER A 984 7.51 43.94 -34.17
N VAL A 985 6.50 44.65 -34.66
CA VAL A 985 5.21 44.90 -33.98
C VAL A 985 4.34 43.65 -33.96
N GLN A 986 4.26 42.94 -35.08
CA GLN A 986 3.55 41.67 -35.23
C GLN A 986 4.09 40.61 -34.26
N ASN A 987 5.42 40.52 -34.12
CA ASN A 987 6.07 39.60 -33.17
C ASN A 987 5.78 39.96 -31.71
N ILE A 988 5.87 41.23 -31.30
CA ILE A 988 5.52 41.60 -29.91
C ILE A 988 4.02 41.33 -29.65
N ILE A 989 3.13 41.54 -30.63
CA ILE A 989 1.71 41.16 -30.50
C ILE A 989 1.54 39.65 -30.32
N LYS A 990 2.23 38.80 -31.12
CA LYS A 990 2.20 37.32 -30.95
C LYS A 990 2.60 36.93 -29.51
N THR A 991 3.65 37.54 -28.95
CA THR A 991 4.14 37.22 -27.59
C THR A 991 3.32 37.79 -26.43
N LEU A 992 2.57 38.89 -26.64
CA LEU A 992 1.76 39.54 -25.61
C LEU A 992 0.30 39.04 -25.55
N LEU A 993 -0.02 37.95 -26.23
CA LEU A 993 -1.35 37.33 -26.17
C LEU A 993 -1.64 36.82 -24.75
N ASN A 994 -2.73 37.33 -24.18
CA ASN A 994 -3.28 36.96 -22.88
C ASN A 994 -4.83 36.96 -22.94
N ASP A 995 -5.49 36.50 -21.88
CA ASP A 995 -6.93 36.34 -21.82
C ASP A 995 -7.73 37.66 -21.78
N ASP A 996 -7.10 38.77 -21.38
CA ASP A 996 -7.68 40.13 -21.50
C ASP A 996 -7.61 40.69 -22.93
N CYS A 997 -6.57 40.32 -23.71
CA CYS A 997 -6.23 40.99 -24.96
C CYS A 997 -6.61 40.21 -26.23
N VAL A 998 -6.66 38.88 -26.18
CA VAL A 998 -6.74 38.01 -27.37
C VAL A 998 -8.00 38.25 -28.21
N LEU A 999 -9.15 38.54 -27.59
CA LEU A 999 -10.38 38.83 -28.34
C LEU A 999 -10.26 40.13 -29.16
N ASN A 1000 -9.57 41.15 -28.64
CA ASN A 1000 -9.35 42.41 -29.35
C ASN A 1000 -8.41 42.22 -30.55
N VAL A 1001 -7.37 41.39 -30.39
CA VAL A 1001 -6.45 41.02 -31.49
C VAL A 1001 -7.19 40.19 -32.55
N PHE A 1002 -8.04 39.24 -32.14
CA PHE A 1002 -8.87 38.44 -33.03
C PHE A 1002 -9.81 39.33 -33.87
N GLU A 1003 -10.60 40.21 -33.23
CA GLU A 1003 -11.49 41.13 -33.95
C GLU A 1003 -10.75 42.09 -34.89
N TRP A 1004 -9.60 42.63 -34.47
CA TRP A 1004 -8.77 43.49 -35.31
C TRP A 1004 -8.23 42.71 -36.51
N SER A 1005 -7.79 41.46 -36.32
CA SER A 1005 -7.24 40.63 -37.40
C SER A 1005 -8.27 40.27 -38.46
N LEU A 1006 -9.54 40.04 -38.07
CA LEU A 1006 -10.65 39.89 -39.02
C LEU A 1006 -10.97 41.19 -39.77
N LYS A 1007 -10.99 42.35 -39.08
CA LYS A 1007 -11.26 43.66 -39.69
C LYS A 1007 -10.20 44.07 -40.72
N ASN A 1008 -8.94 43.69 -40.50
CA ASN A 1008 -7.78 44.07 -41.32
C ASN A 1008 -7.22 42.93 -42.18
N TYR A 1009 -7.91 41.79 -42.25
CA TYR A 1009 -7.50 40.59 -43.03
C TYR A 1009 -6.10 40.02 -42.69
N ASN A 1010 -5.59 40.28 -41.48
CA ASN A 1010 -4.26 39.80 -41.06
C ASN A 1010 -4.33 38.31 -40.65
N GLN A 1011 -3.92 37.42 -41.57
CA GLN A 1011 -4.03 35.97 -41.37
C GLN A 1011 -3.15 35.43 -40.23
N GLU A 1012 -1.93 35.95 -40.04
CA GLU A 1012 -1.03 35.47 -38.98
C GLU A 1012 -1.57 35.76 -37.58
N LEU A 1013 -2.02 36.99 -37.32
CA LEU A 1013 -2.61 37.33 -36.02
C LEU A 1013 -3.97 36.66 -35.81
N LEU A 1014 -4.70 36.36 -36.87
CA LEU A 1014 -5.92 35.54 -36.81
C LEU A 1014 -5.64 34.09 -36.41
N VAL A 1015 -4.58 33.49 -36.98
CA VAL A 1015 -4.12 32.15 -36.59
C VAL A 1015 -3.58 32.15 -35.17
N ALA A 1016 -2.70 33.08 -34.80
CA ALA A 1016 -2.11 33.17 -33.47
C ALA A 1016 -3.17 33.36 -32.37
N SER A 1017 -4.16 34.23 -32.58
CA SER A 1017 -5.27 34.43 -31.62
C SER A 1017 -6.20 33.21 -31.56
N THR A 1018 -6.55 32.59 -32.70
CA THR A 1018 -7.33 31.33 -32.73
C THR A 1018 -6.60 30.20 -32.00
N TYR A 1019 -5.29 30.08 -32.20
CA TYR A 1019 -4.45 29.10 -31.52
C TYR A 1019 -4.36 29.37 -30.01
N TYR A 1020 -4.35 30.64 -29.57
CA TYR A 1020 -4.42 30.99 -28.15
C TYR A 1020 -5.74 30.52 -27.51
N PHE A 1021 -6.89 30.77 -28.15
CA PHE A 1021 -8.19 30.26 -27.67
C PHE A 1021 -8.18 28.74 -27.47
N LEU A 1022 -7.47 27.98 -28.31
CA LEU A 1022 -7.36 26.52 -28.21
C LEU A 1022 -6.31 26.10 -27.16
N TYR A 1023 -5.06 26.52 -27.30
CA TYR A 1023 -3.89 25.96 -26.60
C TYR A 1023 -3.63 26.49 -25.18
N ALA A 1024 -4.06 27.71 -24.85
CA ALA A 1024 -3.61 28.39 -23.62
C ALA A 1024 -3.95 27.59 -22.34
N ASP A 1025 -2.92 27.28 -21.53
CA ASP A 1025 -2.96 26.57 -20.23
C ASP A 1025 -3.41 27.53 -19.09
N ILE A 1026 -4.47 28.30 -19.35
CA ILE A 1026 -5.16 29.16 -18.37
C ILE A 1026 -6.26 28.39 -17.64
N SER A 1027 -6.71 28.89 -16.49
CA SER A 1027 -7.76 28.21 -15.71
C SER A 1027 -9.05 28.03 -16.52
N GLY A 1028 -9.72 26.88 -16.37
CA GLY A 1028 -10.96 26.58 -17.09
C GLY A 1028 -12.07 27.63 -16.88
N ALA A 1029 -12.10 28.28 -15.70
CA ALA A 1029 -13.02 29.37 -15.39
C ALA A 1029 -12.69 30.67 -16.16
N ALA A 1030 -11.41 31.05 -16.28
CA ALA A 1030 -10.99 32.18 -17.10
C ALA A 1030 -11.27 31.91 -18.59
N LYS A 1031 -10.94 30.71 -19.07
CA LYS A 1031 -11.22 30.27 -20.44
C LYS A 1031 -12.71 30.24 -20.77
N CYS A 1032 -13.56 29.85 -19.81
CA CYS A 1032 -15.02 29.91 -19.95
C CYS A 1032 -15.53 31.35 -20.13
N LYS A 1033 -15.04 32.31 -19.33
CA LYS A 1033 -15.34 33.75 -19.50
C LYS A 1033 -14.91 34.24 -20.89
N LEU A 1034 -13.69 33.91 -21.30
CA LEU A 1034 -13.14 34.30 -22.61
C LEU A 1034 -13.96 33.73 -23.79
N PHE A 1035 -14.40 32.47 -23.71
CA PHE A 1035 -15.24 31.85 -24.73
C PHE A 1035 -16.64 32.50 -24.77
N ARG A 1036 -17.24 32.83 -23.62
CA ARG A 1036 -18.52 33.54 -23.54
C ARG A 1036 -18.43 34.98 -24.07
N ALA A 1037 -17.31 35.67 -23.84
CA ALA A 1037 -17.03 36.97 -24.43
C ALA A 1037 -16.91 36.90 -25.96
N ALA A 1038 -16.17 35.91 -26.49
CA ALA A 1038 -16.07 35.69 -27.94
C ALA A 1038 -17.42 35.31 -28.58
N ASN A 1039 -18.28 34.58 -27.87
CA ASN A 1039 -19.65 34.28 -28.32
C ASN A 1039 -20.60 35.48 -28.27
N LYS A 1040 -20.25 36.56 -27.55
CA LYS A 1040 -20.97 37.84 -27.51
C LYS A 1040 -20.42 38.88 -28.48
N SER A 1041 -19.27 38.61 -29.13
CA SER A 1041 -18.71 39.43 -30.21
C SER A 1041 -19.61 39.44 -31.45
N PRO A 1042 -19.64 40.54 -32.25
CA PRO A 1042 -20.22 40.50 -33.60
C PRO A 1042 -19.61 39.41 -34.50
N TYR A 1043 -18.38 38.94 -34.23
CA TYR A 1043 -17.68 37.90 -34.99
C TYR A 1043 -17.86 36.48 -34.42
N GLN A 1044 -18.89 36.25 -33.61
CA GLN A 1044 -19.16 34.95 -32.97
C GLN A 1044 -19.24 33.76 -33.96
N LYS A 1045 -19.69 33.99 -35.21
CA LYS A 1045 -19.82 32.94 -36.24
C LYS A 1045 -18.46 32.58 -36.79
N GLU A 1046 -17.66 33.59 -37.09
CA GLU A 1046 -16.31 33.50 -37.63
C GLU A 1046 -15.39 32.84 -36.59
N TRP A 1047 -15.52 33.22 -35.31
CA TRP A 1047 -14.85 32.57 -34.19
C TRP A 1047 -15.21 31.09 -34.05
N ARG A 1048 -16.51 30.75 -33.91
CA ARG A 1048 -16.95 29.34 -33.85
C ARG A 1048 -16.49 28.53 -35.07
N ARG A 1049 -16.52 29.13 -36.27
CA ARG A 1049 -16.06 28.50 -37.52
C ARG A 1049 -14.56 28.20 -37.49
N LEU A 1050 -13.73 29.20 -37.20
CA LEU A 1050 -12.26 29.05 -37.18
C LEU A 1050 -11.79 28.08 -36.08
N MET A 1051 -12.44 28.07 -34.92
CA MET A 1051 -12.19 27.08 -33.86
C MET A 1051 -12.49 25.66 -34.34
N ASN A 1052 -13.65 25.44 -34.96
CA ASN A 1052 -14.05 24.13 -35.49
C ASN A 1052 -13.18 23.68 -36.66
N GLU A 1053 -12.85 24.57 -37.60
CA GLU A 1053 -11.98 24.29 -38.75
C GLU A 1053 -10.55 23.96 -38.32
N THR A 1054 -10.01 24.66 -37.32
CA THR A 1054 -8.66 24.39 -36.79
C THR A 1054 -8.58 23.01 -36.13
N ILE A 1055 -9.62 22.58 -35.42
CA ILE A 1055 -9.71 21.22 -34.88
C ILE A 1055 -9.91 20.20 -36.01
N LEU A 1056 -10.84 20.46 -36.94
CA LEU A 1056 -11.16 19.57 -38.07
C LEU A 1056 -9.90 19.27 -38.90
N PHE A 1057 -9.14 20.29 -39.27
CA PHE A 1057 -7.90 20.17 -40.05
C PHE A 1057 -6.83 19.28 -39.39
N ARG A 1058 -6.87 19.11 -38.06
CA ARG A 1058 -5.93 18.24 -37.32
C ARG A 1058 -6.46 16.82 -37.07
N VAL A 1059 -7.76 16.57 -37.21
CA VAL A 1059 -8.37 15.24 -37.01
C VAL A 1059 -8.83 14.58 -38.32
N GLN A 1060 -9.07 15.36 -39.37
CA GLN A 1060 -9.43 14.85 -40.69
C GLN A 1060 -8.33 13.88 -41.17
N PRO A 1061 -8.68 12.65 -41.58
CA PRO A 1061 -7.70 11.75 -42.18
C PRO A 1061 -7.14 12.39 -43.44
N ASN A 1062 -5.83 12.32 -43.63
CA ASN A 1062 -5.18 12.80 -44.85
C ASN A 1062 -5.89 12.20 -46.07
N LEU A 1063 -6.35 13.09 -46.95
CA LEU A 1063 -6.58 12.75 -48.35
C LEU A 1063 -5.19 12.67 -48.98
N GLU A 1064 -4.70 11.44 -49.18
CA GLU A 1064 -3.52 11.13 -50.00
C GLU A 1064 -3.82 11.35 -51.50
#